data_AF-A0A351KZJ0-F1
#
_entry.id   AF-A0A351KZJ0-F1
#
_cell.length_a   1.000
_cell.length_b   1.000
_cell.length_c   1.000
_cell.angle_alpha   90.00
_cell.angle_beta   90.00
_cell.angle_gamma   90.00
#
_symmetry.space_group_name_H-M   'P 1'
#
loop_
_entity.id
_entity.type
_entity.pdbx_description
1 polymer ?
#
loop_
_entity_poly.entity_id
_entity_poly.type
_entity_poly.pdbx_seq_one_letter_code
_entity_poly.pdbx_strand_id
1 'polypeptide(L)'
;NQPSLPSSTVDLNPPPVTSNHPSNYQLPITNYQFPIWQDELYLEFHRGCYTTHADQKRWNRRCEGLLYQAELFASLATITAGATYPKAELEDAWKKALFNQFHDILPGTSITQVFLEANQVWHQVAQVAKGILNAAIDAIASQISLPPPPHPHALPIIVFNPLNWQRSEVVSIPLPAAEGHDGGEAEENLTNLEQYSGLHPDEVHLRLYSGTLKRAAIQTKPKGFTSLTCNPLYWQVYDHEGQPLLTQLRTSVLNPNPSALLFIAPDIPSVGYRLFWLCPQNSQIPNSIDFPSESELIWAHLSHYEYSIAQKNEIASKKWNLENEFLRVTVDRETGNLSSAWDKIHHREILDKTGGNQLQAFKDSGQYWDAWNIDPNYEQHPLPPAQLKSIEWIDYGAIEQRLRVVKQIGQSEFCQDYILQTGSPVLKIATKVDWQERGVLVKAAFPLNIEAESATYEIACGAISRPTQPQEPREKAKWEVPALRWADLTEMANEEENNQLPITNYQLPIYGVSLLNDCKYGYDSKPNQLRLTLLRSPSWPDPEADRGYHEFTYAIYPHGNSWQSAHTVRRGYELNQPLQVRVMPPGGEGKDKSLPPVGCLLELGAENLILMALKQSEDNPEQWILRCYESHGEAAELSLGGDGGLAIAQRVDLLERSLPTPEAKTSKISPWQIVSFQCQKKPAQERE
;
A
#
# COMPACT_ATOMS: atom_id res chain seq x y z
N ASN A 1 -14.51 -46.19 -75.50
CA ASN A 1 -13.65 -44.99 -75.45
C ASN A 1 -13.86 -44.27 -74.13
N GLN A 2 -12.93 -44.53 -73.18
CA GLN A 2 -12.45 -43.73 -72.02
C GLN A 2 -13.41 -43.00 -71.07
N PRO A 3 -13.05 -42.80 -69.78
CA PRO A 3 -11.69 -42.91 -69.23
C PRO A 3 -11.53 -43.92 -68.07
N SER A 4 -10.39 -44.60 -68.07
CA SER A 4 -9.81 -45.18 -66.86
C SER A 4 -9.53 -44.06 -65.86
N LEU A 5 -10.08 -44.21 -64.64
CA LEU A 5 -9.72 -43.37 -63.49
C LEU A 5 -8.18 -43.38 -63.35
N PRO A 6 -7.53 -42.23 -63.09
CA PRO A 6 -6.12 -42.22 -62.77
C PRO A 6 -5.92 -43.08 -61.51
N SER A 7 -4.98 -44.03 -61.53
CA SER A 7 -4.49 -44.61 -60.28
C SER A 7 -3.75 -43.51 -59.54
N SER A 8 -4.48 -42.71 -58.77
CA SER A 8 -3.88 -41.96 -57.68
C SER A 8 -3.41 -43.01 -56.68
N THR A 9 -2.16 -43.46 -56.84
CA THR A 9 -1.37 -43.88 -55.70
C THR A 9 -1.53 -42.77 -54.67
N VAL A 10 -2.39 -42.99 -53.68
CA VAL A 10 -2.36 -42.22 -52.45
C VAL A 10 -0.93 -42.39 -51.96
N ASP A 11 -0.18 -41.28 -51.95
CA ASP A 11 1.13 -41.27 -51.33
C ASP A 11 0.88 -41.56 -49.85
N LEU A 12 1.07 -42.83 -49.47
CA LEU A 12 0.92 -43.30 -48.10
C LEU A 12 2.10 -42.85 -47.23
N ASN A 13 3.06 -42.12 -47.80
CA ASN A 13 4.13 -41.54 -47.01
C ASN A 13 3.58 -40.36 -46.20
N PRO A 14 3.68 -40.38 -44.86
CA PRO A 14 3.37 -39.22 -44.05
C PRO A 14 4.25 -38.04 -44.47
N PRO A 15 3.77 -36.79 -44.31
CA PRO A 15 4.59 -35.62 -44.61
C PRO A 15 5.92 -35.70 -43.86
N PRO A 16 7.03 -35.25 -44.47
CA PRO A 16 8.35 -35.36 -43.88
C PRO A 16 8.40 -34.64 -42.53
N VAL A 17 8.71 -35.40 -41.47
CA VAL A 17 8.98 -34.83 -40.15
C VAL A 17 10.33 -34.14 -40.22
N THR A 18 10.33 -32.81 -40.13
CA THR A 18 11.55 -32.00 -40.09
C THR A 18 11.72 -31.45 -38.67
N SER A 19 12.90 -31.67 -38.08
CA SER A 19 13.29 -31.01 -36.84
C SER A 19 13.67 -29.56 -37.16
N ASN A 20 12.69 -28.66 -37.16
CA ASN A 20 12.95 -27.25 -37.42
C ASN A 20 13.00 -26.48 -36.10
N HIS A 21 14.05 -25.68 -35.95
CA HIS A 21 14.09 -24.65 -34.92
C HIS A 21 13.02 -23.58 -35.24
N PRO A 22 12.30 -23.00 -34.26
CA PRO A 22 11.25 -22.01 -34.52
C PRO A 22 11.69 -20.83 -35.40
N SER A 23 12.95 -20.42 -35.30
CA SER A 23 13.54 -19.36 -36.14
C SER A 23 13.62 -19.69 -37.63
N ASN A 24 13.56 -20.98 -37.99
CA ASN A 24 13.66 -21.46 -39.36
C ASN A 24 12.28 -21.71 -39.98
N TYR A 25 11.20 -21.50 -39.20
CA TYR A 25 9.84 -21.58 -39.70
C TYR A 25 9.48 -20.28 -40.41
N GLN A 26 9.69 -20.24 -41.73
CA GLN A 26 9.12 -19.19 -42.55
C GLN A 26 7.64 -19.51 -42.74
N LEU A 27 6.77 -18.69 -42.14
CA LEU A 27 5.34 -18.71 -42.45
C LEU A 27 5.20 -18.60 -43.97
N PRO A 28 4.46 -19.50 -44.64
CA PRO A 28 4.16 -19.34 -46.05
C PRO A 28 3.37 -18.04 -46.22
N ILE A 29 4.06 -16.98 -46.64
CA ILE A 29 3.53 -15.63 -46.77
C ILE A 29 2.32 -15.69 -47.70
N THR A 30 1.13 -15.51 -47.14
CA THR A 30 -0.11 -15.36 -47.90
C THR A 30 -1.05 -14.42 -47.15
N ASN A 31 -1.80 -13.62 -47.91
CA ASN A 31 -2.71 -12.54 -47.51
C ASN A 31 -3.90 -13.00 -46.63
N TYR A 32 -3.66 -13.65 -45.49
CA TYR A 32 -4.71 -14.01 -44.54
C TYR A 32 -5.06 -12.82 -43.65
N GLN A 33 -6.34 -12.44 -43.63
CA GLN A 33 -6.89 -11.63 -42.55
C GLN A 33 -7.12 -12.55 -41.35
N PHE A 34 -6.23 -12.45 -40.36
CA PHE A 34 -6.42 -13.16 -39.10
C PHE A 34 -7.53 -12.50 -38.28
N PRO A 35 -8.33 -13.27 -37.53
CA PRO A 35 -9.25 -12.70 -36.57
C PRO A 35 -8.47 -11.89 -35.53
N ILE A 36 -8.95 -10.69 -35.22
CA ILE A 36 -8.38 -9.84 -34.16
C ILE A 36 -9.12 -10.13 -32.87
N TRP A 37 -8.38 -10.53 -31.82
CA TRP A 37 -8.89 -10.57 -30.46
C TRP A 37 -8.54 -9.26 -29.75
N GLN A 38 -9.54 -8.46 -29.40
CA GLN A 38 -9.39 -7.16 -28.73
C GLN A 38 -10.06 -7.20 -27.35
N ASP A 39 -9.52 -8.02 -26.46
CA ASP A 39 -9.87 -8.13 -25.04
C ASP A 39 -8.70 -8.84 -24.33
N GLU A 40 -8.78 -9.00 -23.01
CA GLU A 40 -7.89 -9.90 -22.27
C GLU A 40 -8.04 -11.36 -22.76
N LEU A 41 -6.95 -12.13 -22.65
CA LEU A 41 -6.96 -13.58 -22.80
C LEU A 41 -7.22 -14.22 -21.44
N TYR A 42 -8.46 -14.08 -20.96
CA TYR A 42 -8.87 -14.64 -19.67
C TYR A 42 -8.89 -16.17 -19.72
N LEU A 43 -8.19 -16.82 -18.79
CA LEU A 43 -8.22 -18.27 -18.63
C LEU A 43 -9.40 -18.65 -17.74
N GLU A 44 -10.33 -19.44 -18.29
CA GLU A 44 -11.57 -19.85 -17.59
C GLU A 44 -11.35 -20.89 -16.48
N PHE A 45 -10.11 -21.24 -16.17
CA PHE A 45 -9.68 -22.05 -15.04
C PHE A 45 -8.57 -21.28 -14.32
N HIS A 46 -8.09 -21.74 -13.17
CA HIS A 46 -6.98 -21.09 -12.44
C HIS A 46 -7.41 -19.88 -11.56
N ARG A 47 -8.70 -19.72 -11.26
CA ARG A 47 -9.23 -18.64 -10.40
C ARG A 47 -8.69 -18.65 -8.96
N GLY A 48 -8.34 -19.83 -8.46
CA GLY A 48 -7.69 -20.02 -7.17
C GLY A 48 -6.31 -19.39 -7.09
N CYS A 49 -5.60 -19.29 -8.23
CA CYS A 49 -4.25 -18.73 -8.30
C CYS A 49 -4.16 -17.27 -7.82
N TYR A 50 -5.27 -16.52 -7.84
CA TYR A 50 -5.31 -15.14 -7.37
C TYR A 50 -5.22 -15.04 -5.84
N THR A 51 -5.56 -16.12 -5.12
CA THR A 51 -5.67 -16.12 -3.65
C THR A 51 -4.78 -17.14 -2.95
N THR A 52 -4.68 -18.37 -3.48
CA THR A 52 -3.94 -19.47 -2.84
C THR A 52 -2.51 -19.06 -2.48
N HIS A 53 -2.01 -19.38 -1.28
CA HIS A 53 -0.73 -18.87 -0.80
C HIS A 53 -0.69 -17.33 -0.78
N ALA A 54 -1.59 -16.76 0.01
CA ALA A 54 -1.72 -15.34 0.24
C ALA A 54 -0.44 -14.70 0.81
N ASP A 55 0.39 -15.48 1.51
CA ASP A 55 1.72 -15.08 1.97
C ASP A 55 2.64 -14.72 0.80
N GLN A 56 2.65 -15.53 -0.28
CA GLN A 56 3.44 -15.28 -1.48
C GLN A 56 3.01 -13.99 -2.17
N LYS A 57 1.69 -13.74 -2.24
CA LYS A 57 1.12 -12.50 -2.80
C LYS A 57 1.53 -11.26 -1.99
N ARG A 58 1.50 -11.38 -0.66
CA ARG A 58 1.95 -10.34 0.27
C ARG A 58 3.44 -10.05 0.11
N TRP A 59 4.28 -11.08 0.07
CA TRP A 59 5.71 -10.93 -0.15
C TRP A 59 6.02 -10.34 -1.52
N ASN A 60 5.31 -10.75 -2.56
CA ASN A 60 5.47 -10.18 -3.88
C ASN A 60 5.22 -8.67 -3.88
N ARG A 61 4.06 -8.21 -3.39
CA ARG A 61 3.79 -6.76 -3.29
C ARG A 61 4.86 -6.03 -2.50
N ARG A 62 5.24 -6.57 -1.34
CA ARG A 62 6.20 -5.94 -0.44
C ARG A 62 7.58 -5.80 -1.11
N CYS A 63 8.06 -6.87 -1.75
CA CYS A 63 9.36 -6.88 -2.42
C CYS A 63 9.36 -6.00 -3.66
N GLU A 64 8.31 -6.02 -4.50
CA GLU A 64 8.16 -5.08 -5.63
C GLU A 64 8.23 -3.63 -5.16
N GLY A 65 7.50 -3.31 -4.09
CA GLY A 65 7.51 -1.97 -3.52
C GLY A 65 8.86 -1.54 -2.95
N LEU A 66 9.52 -2.42 -2.20
CA LEU A 66 10.84 -2.14 -1.63
C LEU A 66 11.91 -2.00 -2.71
N LEU A 67 11.92 -2.86 -3.73
CA LEU A 67 12.87 -2.80 -4.84
C LEU A 67 12.68 -1.53 -5.66
N TYR A 68 11.43 -1.18 -5.98
CA TYR A 68 11.09 0.09 -6.62
C TYR A 68 11.66 1.29 -5.85
N GLN A 69 11.38 1.38 -4.54
CA GLN A 69 11.87 2.48 -3.71
C GLN A 69 13.40 2.47 -3.61
N ALA A 70 14.02 1.30 -3.46
CA ALA A 70 15.47 1.14 -3.38
C ALA A 70 16.16 1.66 -4.65
N GLU A 71 15.69 1.28 -5.85
CA GLU A 71 16.22 1.77 -7.12
C GLU A 71 16.01 3.29 -7.28
N LEU A 72 14.79 3.76 -6.99
CA LEU A 72 14.40 5.16 -7.10
C LEU A 72 15.32 6.05 -6.24
N PHE A 73 15.38 5.77 -4.93
CA PHE A 73 16.16 6.58 -4.02
C PHE A 73 17.66 6.37 -4.19
N ALA A 74 18.15 5.17 -4.55
CA ALA A 74 19.57 4.98 -4.86
C ALA A 74 20.00 5.78 -6.09
N SER A 75 19.15 5.88 -7.11
CA SER A 75 19.39 6.75 -8.27
C SER A 75 19.47 8.20 -7.84
N LEU A 76 18.50 8.68 -7.06
CA LEU A 76 18.47 10.06 -6.58
C LEU A 76 19.63 10.38 -5.64
N ALA A 77 20.03 9.46 -4.76
CA ALA A 77 21.20 9.60 -3.90
C ALA A 77 22.49 9.68 -4.72
N THR A 78 22.60 8.91 -5.80
CA THR A 78 23.73 9.00 -6.74
C THR A 78 23.78 10.37 -7.40
N ILE A 79 22.62 10.87 -7.85
CA ILE A 79 22.52 12.13 -8.58
C ILE A 79 22.78 13.33 -7.65
N THR A 80 22.13 13.37 -6.49
CA THR A 80 22.08 14.54 -5.60
C THR A 80 23.14 14.54 -4.50
N ALA A 81 23.51 13.36 -4.00
CA ALA A 81 24.47 13.20 -2.89
C ALA A 81 25.79 12.56 -3.32
N GLY A 82 25.94 12.13 -4.58
CA GLY A 82 27.15 11.47 -5.08
C GLY A 82 27.37 10.07 -4.50
N ALA A 83 26.34 9.45 -3.94
CA ALA A 83 26.41 8.07 -3.46
C ALA A 83 26.71 7.09 -4.61
N THR A 84 27.31 5.94 -4.30
CA THR A 84 27.50 4.89 -5.30
C THR A 84 26.20 4.13 -5.53
N TYR A 85 25.79 3.97 -6.79
CA TYR A 85 24.62 3.16 -7.15
C TYR A 85 24.90 1.67 -6.95
N PRO A 86 24.12 0.94 -6.11
CA PRO A 86 24.36 -0.47 -5.77
C PRO A 86 23.79 -1.41 -6.84
N LYS A 87 24.35 -1.33 -8.06
CA LYS A 87 23.82 -2.02 -9.25
C LYS A 87 23.76 -3.55 -9.07
N ALA A 88 24.84 -4.16 -8.57
CA ALA A 88 24.95 -5.61 -8.48
C ALA A 88 23.99 -6.20 -7.43
N GLU A 89 23.83 -5.53 -6.30
CA GLU A 89 22.92 -5.93 -5.23
C GLU A 89 21.45 -5.82 -5.67
N LEU A 90 21.10 -4.75 -6.40
CA LEU A 90 19.77 -4.58 -6.98
C LEU A 90 19.48 -5.65 -8.03
N GLU A 91 20.45 -5.94 -8.91
CA GLU A 91 20.30 -6.97 -9.95
C GLU A 91 20.08 -8.37 -9.35
N ASP A 92 20.87 -8.76 -8.36
CA ASP A 92 20.70 -10.04 -7.64
C ASP A 92 19.33 -10.12 -6.93
N ALA A 93 18.92 -9.03 -6.26
CA ALA A 93 17.64 -8.99 -5.56
C ALA A 93 16.44 -9.05 -6.53
N TRP A 94 16.49 -8.34 -7.66
CA TRP A 94 15.47 -8.43 -8.71
C TRP A 94 15.40 -9.83 -9.32
N LYS A 95 16.54 -10.46 -9.64
CA LYS A 95 16.57 -11.83 -10.17
C LYS A 95 15.91 -12.82 -9.21
N LYS A 96 16.16 -12.70 -7.91
CA LYS A 96 15.54 -13.52 -6.86
C LYS A 96 14.03 -13.27 -6.76
N ALA A 97 13.60 -12.01 -6.78
CA ALA A 97 12.18 -11.67 -6.78
C ALA A 97 11.46 -12.27 -8.01
N LEU A 98 12.02 -12.04 -9.21
CA LEU A 98 11.49 -12.55 -10.47
C LEU A 98 11.45 -14.09 -10.52
N PHE A 99 12.42 -14.77 -9.89
CA PHE A 99 12.39 -16.22 -9.76
C PHE A 99 11.17 -16.69 -8.96
N ASN A 100 10.87 -16.06 -7.83
CA ASN A 100 9.67 -16.38 -7.05
C ASN A 100 8.36 -15.91 -7.72
N GLN A 101 8.42 -15.03 -8.71
CA GLN A 101 7.28 -14.67 -9.57
C GLN A 101 6.95 -15.74 -10.62
N PHE A 102 7.69 -16.86 -10.66
CA PHE A 102 7.38 -17.99 -11.52
C PHE A 102 5.93 -18.47 -11.33
N HIS A 103 5.29 -18.87 -12.42
CA HIS A 103 3.85 -19.15 -12.48
C HIS A 103 3.37 -20.33 -11.62
N ASP A 104 4.26 -21.17 -11.11
CA ASP A 104 3.89 -22.19 -10.12
C ASP A 104 4.18 -21.78 -8.67
N ILE A 105 4.99 -20.74 -8.46
CA ILE A 105 5.37 -20.25 -7.13
C ILE A 105 4.40 -19.14 -6.71
N LEU A 106 4.41 -17.99 -7.40
CA LEU A 106 3.58 -16.85 -7.01
C LEU A 106 2.08 -17.20 -7.02
N PRO A 107 1.54 -17.91 -8.02
CA PRO A 107 0.17 -18.44 -8.00
C PRO A 107 -0.18 -19.40 -6.85
N GLY A 108 0.80 -19.95 -6.13
CA GLY A 108 0.53 -20.82 -4.98
C GLY A 108 0.23 -22.26 -5.36
N THR A 109 0.84 -22.76 -6.43
CA THR A 109 0.47 -24.04 -7.06
C THR A 109 1.59 -25.07 -7.03
N SER A 110 2.52 -24.91 -6.10
CA SER A 110 3.64 -25.82 -5.83
C SER A 110 3.44 -26.60 -4.52
N ILE A 111 4.32 -27.56 -4.25
CA ILE A 111 4.34 -28.30 -2.98
C ILE A 111 4.92 -27.45 -1.85
N THR A 112 4.63 -27.80 -0.60
CA THR A 112 5.08 -27.11 0.62
C THR A 112 6.56 -26.73 0.62
N GLN A 113 7.44 -27.64 0.16
CA GLN A 113 8.89 -27.43 0.16
C GLN A 113 9.32 -26.21 -0.67
N VAL A 114 8.62 -25.94 -1.78
CA VAL A 114 8.91 -24.78 -2.63
C VAL A 114 8.63 -23.48 -1.87
N PHE A 115 7.56 -23.43 -1.07
CA PHE A 115 7.22 -22.22 -0.30
C PHE A 115 8.13 -21.99 0.90
N LEU A 116 8.66 -23.06 1.51
CA LEU A 116 9.69 -22.93 2.56
C LEU A 116 10.95 -22.23 2.00
N GLU A 117 11.38 -22.59 0.79
CA GLU A 117 12.51 -21.96 0.12
C GLU A 117 12.17 -20.55 -0.40
N ALA A 118 11.03 -20.39 -1.06
CA ALA A 118 10.57 -19.10 -1.59
C ALA A 118 10.47 -18.05 -0.48
N ASN A 119 9.95 -18.42 0.70
CA ASN A 119 9.84 -17.52 1.85
C ASN A 119 11.21 -17.01 2.34
N GLN A 120 12.23 -17.87 2.39
CA GLN A 120 13.60 -17.44 2.72
C GLN A 120 14.14 -16.42 1.70
N VAL A 121 13.90 -16.66 0.41
CA VAL A 121 14.30 -15.77 -0.68
C VAL A 121 13.57 -14.42 -0.56
N TRP A 122 12.27 -14.41 -0.26
CA TRP A 122 11.52 -13.18 -0.04
C TRP A 122 12.07 -12.34 1.10
N HIS A 123 12.40 -12.98 2.23
CA HIS A 123 13.04 -12.30 3.35
C HIS A 123 14.39 -11.69 2.97
N GLN A 124 15.21 -12.42 2.22
CA GLN A 124 16.50 -11.93 1.73
C GLN A 124 16.33 -10.70 0.82
N VAL A 125 15.42 -10.77 -0.16
CA VAL A 125 15.14 -9.65 -1.07
C VAL A 125 14.67 -8.42 -0.28
N ALA A 126 13.72 -8.60 0.63
CA ALA A 126 13.20 -7.51 1.45
C ALA A 126 14.30 -6.87 2.32
N GLN A 127 15.20 -7.67 2.90
CA GLN A 127 16.31 -7.17 3.71
C GLN A 127 17.30 -6.35 2.86
N VAL A 128 17.71 -6.85 1.70
CA VAL A 128 18.64 -6.15 0.79
C VAL A 128 18.03 -4.85 0.29
N ALA A 129 16.80 -4.89 -0.23
CA ALA A 129 16.11 -3.71 -0.75
C ALA A 129 15.91 -2.64 0.35
N LYS A 130 15.51 -3.05 1.57
CA LYS A 130 15.39 -2.13 2.72
C LYS A 130 16.73 -1.52 3.12
N GLY A 131 17.81 -2.29 3.10
CA GLY A 131 19.16 -1.79 3.37
C GLY A 131 19.59 -0.69 2.38
N ILE A 132 19.37 -0.94 1.08
CA ILE A 132 19.66 0.02 0.01
C ILE A 132 18.80 1.28 0.14
N LEU A 133 17.49 1.10 0.34
CA LEU A 133 16.55 2.21 0.54
C LEU A 133 16.96 3.10 1.71
N ASN A 134 17.28 2.51 2.86
CA ASN A 134 17.71 3.26 4.04
C ASN A 134 19.00 4.03 3.78
N ALA A 135 20.02 3.37 3.22
CA ALA A 135 21.29 4.03 2.91
C ALA A 135 21.12 5.19 1.92
N ALA A 136 20.26 5.03 0.91
CA ALA A 136 19.98 6.06 -0.07
C ALA A 136 19.23 7.26 0.53
N ILE A 137 18.19 7.00 1.32
CA ILE A 137 17.44 8.05 2.02
C ILE A 137 18.36 8.79 3.01
N ASP A 138 19.19 8.07 3.77
CA ASP A 138 20.14 8.69 4.72
C ASP A 138 21.18 9.54 3.99
N ALA A 139 21.65 9.10 2.82
CA ALA A 139 22.56 9.88 1.97
C ALA A 139 21.90 11.19 1.50
N ILE A 140 20.65 11.15 1.02
CA ILE A 140 19.91 12.35 0.62
C ILE A 140 19.67 13.26 1.84
N ALA A 141 19.21 12.69 2.96
CA ALA A 141 18.96 13.40 4.21
C ALA A 141 20.20 14.16 4.71
N SER A 142 21.39 13.59 4.53
CA SER A 142 22.65 14.23 4.92
C SER A 142 22.96 15.53 4.16
N GLN A 143 22.43 15.68 2.94
CA GLN A 143 22.62 16.84 2.08
C GLN A 143 21.64 17.99 2.37
N ILE A 144 20.63 17.75 3.21
CA ILE A 144 19.58 18.74 3.50
C ILE A 144 20.10 19.80 4.48
N SER A 145 20.04 21.05 4.04
CA SER A 145 20.24 22.25 4.86
C SER A 145 19.15 22.33 5.93
N LEU A 146 19.57 22.33 7.20
CA LEU A 146 18.65 22.43 8.33
C LEU A 146 18.55 23.90 8.75
N PRO A 147 17.34 24.49 8.83
CA PRO A 147 17.17 25.80 9.44
C PRO A 147 17.52 25.74 10.94
N PRO A 148 17.67 26.89 11.62
CA PRO A 148 17.86 26.91 13.06
C PRO A 148 16.73 26.13 13.77
N PRO A 149 17.06 25.18 14.67
CA PRO A 149 16.04 24.38 15.32
C PRO A 149 15.17 25.26 16.24
N PRO A 150 13.85 24.98 16.35
CA PRO A 150 12.96 25.73 17.23
C PRO A 150 13.25 25.50 18.73
N HIS A 151 13.99 24.45 19.08
CA HIS A 151 14.39 24.12 20.45
C HIS A 151 15.82 23.54 20.49
N PRO A 152 16.65 23.81 21.53
CA PRO A 152 18.04 23.33 21.61
C PRO A 152 18.22 21.81 21.53
N HIS A 153 17.19 21.06 21.91
CA HIS A 153 17.16 19.59 21.88
C HIS A 153 16.23 19.04 20.80
N ALA A 154 15.87 19.84 19.79
CA ALA A 154 15.04 19.39 18.69
C ALA A 154 15.77 18.35 17.83
N LEU A 155 15.04 17.32 17.42
CA LEU A 155 15.51 16.31 16.46
C LEU A 155 14.87 16.57 15.09
N PRO A 156 15.64 16.62 13.99
CA PRO A 156 15.07 16.70 12.65
C PRO A 156 14.29 15.43 12.32
N ILE A 157 13.08 15.57 11.80
CA ILE A 157 12.31 14.50 11.19
C ILE A 157 12.22 14.81 9.69
N ILE A 158 12.64 13.89 8.84
CA ILE A 158 12.50 14.04 7.39
C ILE A 158 11.51 12.98 6.91
N VAL A 159 10.48 13.42 6.19
CA VAL A 159 9.44 12.55 5.64
C VAL A 159 9.59 12.53 4.13
N PHE A 160 9.87 11.35 3.56
CA PHE A 160 10.06 11.14 2.14
C PHE A 160 8.82 10.52 1.48
N ASN A 161 8.50 11.00 0.29
CA ASN A 161 7.44 10.48 -0.58
C ASN A 161 8.05 9.75 -1.78
N PRO A 162 7.80 8.44 -1.98
CA PRO A 162 8.29 7.72 -3.15
C PRO A 162 7.43 7.91 -4.41
N LEU A 163 6.22 8.49 -4.31
CA LEU A 163 5.28 8.60 -5.44
C LEU A 163 5.43 9.93 -6.18
N ASN A 164 5.10 9.93 -7.49
CA ASN A 164 5.30 11.07 -8.37
C ASN A 164 4.17 12.12 -8.36
N TRP A 165 3.56 12.32 -7.19
CA TRP A 165 2.61 13.40 -6.92
C TRP A 165 2.72 13.85 -5.46
N GLN A 166 2.40 15.12 -5.20
CA GLN A 166 2.32 15.66 -3.85
C GLN A 166 1.20 14.99 -3.06
N ARG A 167 1.44 14.73 -1.77
CA ARG A 167 0.41 14.17 -0.88
C ARG A 167 0.61 14.56 0.58
N SER A 168 -0.46 14.42 1.35
CA SER A 168 -0.48 14.56 2.80
C SER A 168 -0.91 13.24 3.42
N GLU A 169 -0.25 12.80 4.49
CA GLU A 169 -0.58 11.54 5.16
C GLU A 169 -0.33 11.64 6.68
N VAL A 170 -1.13 10.93 7.46
CA VAL A 170 -0.83 10.70 8.87
C VAL A 170 0.38 9.77 8.97
N VAL A 171 1.44 10.23 9.63
CA VAL A 171 2.64 9.45 9.89
C VAL A 171 2.83 9.21 11.38
N SER A 172 3.57 8.16 11.72
CA SER A 172 3.85 7.78 13.11
C SER A 172 5.34 7.81 13.42
N ILE A 173 5.71 8.38 14.55
CA ILE A 173 7.06 8.33 15.11
C ILE A 173 7.02 7.38 16.32
N PRO A 174 7.75 6.25 16.29
CA PRO A 174 7.87 5.37 17.45
C PRO A 174 8.48 6.13 18.64
N LEU A 175 7.88 5.99 19.82
CA LEU A 175 8.44 6.52 21.07
C LEU A 175 9.21 5.40 21.80
N PRO A 176 10.33 5.70 22.48
CA PRO A 176 11.00 4.70 23.30
C PRO A 176 10.07 4.21 24.41
N ALA A 177 9.92 2.89 24.56
CA ALA A 177 9.19 2.32 25.69
C ALA A 177 9.88 2.75 27.01
N ALA A 178 9.11 3.24 27.98
CA ALA A 178 9.62 3.48 29.33
C ALA A 178 10.04 2.13 29.92
N GLU A 179 11.34 1.88 30.08
CA GLU A 179 11.83 0.68 30.72
C GLU A 179 11.31 0.65 32.17
N GLY A 180 10.46 -0.33 32.47
CA GLY A 180 10.12 -0.68 33.84
C GLY A 180 11.37 -1.22 34.51
N HIS A 181 11.83 -0.54 35.55
CA HIS A 181 12.73 -1.12 36.54
C HIS A 181 11.99 -2.27 37.25
N ASP A 182 12.08 -3.47 36.70
CA ASP A 182 11.97 -4.67 37.51
C ASP A 182 13.22 -5.51 37.27
N GLY A 183 13.96 -5.75 38.34
CA GLY A 183 15.25 -6.40 38.29
C GLY A 183 15.13 -7.90 38.08
N GLY A 184 16.04 -8.46 37.31
CA GLY A 184 16.49 -9.85 37.43
C GLY A 184 15.81 -10.85 36.50
N GLU A 185 16.64 -11.47 35.68
CA GLU A 185 16.49 -12.84 35.15
C GLU A 185 15.34 -13.09 34.17
N ALA A 186 15.51 -12.64 32.93
CA ALA A 186 14.86 -13.23 31.76
C ALA A 186 15.72 -13.05 30.47
N GLU A 187 17.04 -13.28 30.57
CA GLU A 187 17.92 -13.43 29.41
C GLU A 187 18.38 -14.89 29.34
N GLU A 188 17.47 -15.80 29.00
CA GLU A 188 17.76 -17.12 28.41
C GLU A 188 16.40 -17.76 28.11
N ASN A 189 16.07 -17.89 26.81
CA ASN A 189 14.93 -18.63 26.18
C ASN A 189 14.09 -17.85 25.14
N LEU A 190 14.71 -16.96 24.33
CA LEU A 190 14.07 -16.37 23.15
C LEU A 190 14.62 -16.87 21.80
N THR A 191 15.40 -17.95 21.79
CA THR A 191 15.99 -18.52 20.56
C THR A 191 15.13 -19.56 19.83
N ASN A 192 13.90 -19.85 20.29
CA ASN A 192 13.06 -20.92 19.70
C ASN A 192 11.65 -20.47 19.22
N LEU A 193 11.39 -19.16 19.08
CA LEU A 193 10.10 -18.65 18.57
C LEU A 193 10.19 -17.85 17.26
N GLU A 194 11.40 -17.58 16.76
CA GLU A 194 11.63 -16.86 15.49
C GLU A 194 11.31 -17.68 14.23
N GLN A 195 10.94 -18.96 14.36
CA GLN A 195 10.58 -19.82 13.22
C GLN A 195 9.07 -20.00 12.99
N TYR A 196 8.18 -19.47 13.83
CA TYR A 196 6.73 -19.68 13.67
C TYR A 196 5.82 -18.47 13.96
N SER A 197 6.36 -17.27 14.13
CA SER A 197 5.53 -16.06 14.24
C SER A 197 5.89 -15.06 13.15
N GLY A 198 5.06 -14.99 12.11
CA GLY A 198 5.03 -13.92 11.11
C GLY A 198 4.57 -12.58 11.69
N LEU A 199 5.10 -12.19 12.85
CA LEU A 199 4.88 -10.88 13.45
C LEU A 199 5.52 -9.80 12.58
N HIS A 200 4.78 -8.72 12.41
CA HIS A 200 5.14 -7.55 11.60
C HIS A 200 6.35 -6.80 12.18
N PRO A 201 7.45 -6.64 11.42
CA PRO A 201 8.60 -5.84 11.85
C PRO A 201 8.34 -4.33 11.88
N ASP A 202 7.22 -3.82 11.34
CA ASP A 202 6.97 -2.37 11.36
C ASP A 202 6.30 -1.88 12.68
N GLU A 203 6.25 -2.73 13.72
CA GLU A 203 6.20 -2.29 15.14
C GLU A 203 7.58 -2.41 15.86
N VAL A 204 8.63 -2.85 15.16
CA VAL A 204 10.01 -2.95 15.69
C VAL A 204 10.99 -2.29 14.72
N HIS A 205 10.85 -0.98 14.49
CA HIS A 205 11.91 -0.20 13.85
C HIS A 205 12.08 1.18 14.52
N LEU A 206 12.83 1.16 15.62
CA LEU A 206 13.84 2.16 16.02
C LEU A 206 14.67 1.59 17.19
N ARG A 207 15.20 0.36 17.05
CA ARG A 207 16.33 -0.09 17.86
C ARG A 207 17.53 -0.20 16.93
N LEU A 208 18.26 0.91 16.78
CA LEU A 208 19.69 1.00 16.49
C LEU A 208 20.05 2.50 16.35
N TYR A 209 19.95 3.23 17.46
CA TYR A 209 20.82 4.38 17.82
C TYR A 209 20.66 4.67 19.32
N SER A 210 20.72 3.63 20.18
CA SER A 210 20.88 3.81 21.63
C SER A 210 22.35 4.05 22.04
N GLY A 211 23.24 4.24 21.06
CA GLY A 211 24.69 4.39 21.29
C GLY A 211 25.17 5.78 21.69
N THR A 212 24.38 6.86 21.51
CA THR A 212 24.94 8.23 21.62
C THR A 212 24.21 9.18 22.56
N LEU A 213 23.09 8.79 23.17
CA LEU A 213 22.43 9.59 24.22
C LEU A 213 22.97 9.36 25.64
N LYS A 214 23.95 8.45 25.83
CA LYS A 214 24.50 8.10 27.15
C LYS A 214 25.73 8.90 27.63
N ARG A 215 26.13 9.99 26.96
CA ARG A 215 27.29 10.80 27.40
C ARG A 215 27.06 12.31 27.31
N ALA A 216 26.17 12.82 28.13
CA ALA A 216 26.15 14.24 28.48
C ALA A 216 25.61 14.49 29.89
N ALA A 217 26.15 13.80 30.91
CA ALA A 217 26.10 14.23 32.32
C ALA A 217 26.74 13.16 33.24
N ILE A 218 28.07 13.03 33.23
CA ILE A 218 28.76 12.46 34.39
C ILE A 218 30.00 13.30 34.66
N GLN A 219 29.85 14.28 35.55
CA GLN A 219 30.93 14.64 36.46
C GLN A 219 30.36 15.19 37.77
N THR A 220 30.84 14.58 38.86
CA THR A 220 30.73 14.96 40.28
C THR A 220 29.38 14.72 40.99
N LYS A 221 29.34 13.62 41.77
CA LYS A 221 28.40 13.45 42.89
C LYS A 221 28.90 14.25 44.11
N PRO A 222 28.00 14.95 44.82
CA PRO A 222 27.95 14.87 46.27
C PRO A 222 26.61 14.30 46.76
N LYS A 223 26.69 13.72 47.96
CA LYS A 223 25.68 12.89 48.63
C LYS A 223 24.38 13.64 48.95
N GLY A 224 23.25 12.99 48.68
CA GLY A 224 21.90 13.40 49.11
C GLY A 224 20.84 12.92 48.12
N PHE A 225 20.51 11.62 48.12
CA PHE A 225 19.50 11.05 47.24
C PHE A 225 18.10 11.29 47.82
N THR A 226 17.44 12.36 47.36
CA THR A 226 15.98 12.42 47.25
C THR A 226 15.59 11.81 45.91
N SER A 227 14.63 10.89 45.93
CA SER A 227 14.01 10.24 44.76
C SER A 227 13.55 11.29 43.75
N LEU A 228 14.27 11.44 42.63
CA LEU A 228 13.81 12.21 41.47
C LEU A 228 13.02 11.28 40.57
N THR A 229 11.70 11.40 40.65
CA THR A 229 10.74 10.93 39.66
C THR A 229 11.14 11.45 38.28
N CYS A 230 11.42 10.54 37.34
CA CYS A 230 11.63 10.90 35.94
C CYS A 230 10.35 11.51 35.38
N ASN A 231 10.33 12.81 35.11
CA ASN A 231 9.23 13.46 34.39
C ASN A 231 9.10 12.82 33.00
N PRO A 232 7.92 12.39 32.54
CA PRO A 232 7.74 11.96 31.17
C PRO A 232 7.99 13.17 30.26
N LEU A 233 9.00 13.06 29.39
CA LEU A 233 9.25 14.05 28.34
C LEU A 233 8.04 14.06 27.40
N TYR A 234 7.35 15.19 27.32
CA TYR A 234 6.32 15.41 26.32
C TYR A 234 7.01 15.78 25.00
N TRP A 235 6.53 15.24 23.89
CA TRP A 235 7.09 15.50 22.56
C TRP A 235 6.06 16.25 21.71
N GLN A 236 6.54 17.25 20.97
CA GLN A 236 5.72 18.06 20.09
C GLN A 236 6.40 18.15 18.72
N VAL A 237 5.60 18.00 17.66
CA VAL A 237 6.08 18.16 16.28
C VAL A 237 5.88 19.61 15.83
N TYR A 238 6.87 20.16 15.17
CA TYR A 238 6.83 21.46 14.51
C TYR A 238 7.15 21.28 13.02
N ASP A 239 6.61 22.15 12.17
CA ASP A 239 7.06 22.24 10.79
C ASP A 239 8.46 22.84 10.68
N HIS A 240 9.03 22.84 9.47
CA HIS A 240 10.35 23.41 9.22
C HIS A 240 10.48 24.93 9.50
N GLU A 241 9.36 25.67 9.59
CA GLU A 241 9.31 27.09 9.94
C GLU A 241 9.21 27.33 11.46
N GLY A 242 9.10 26.25 12.24
CA GLY A 242 9.01 26.30 13.70
C GLY A 242 7.59 26.55 14.22
N GLN A 243 6.55 26.29 13.43
CA GLN A 243 5.16 26.32 13.88
C GLN A 243 4.72 24.94 14.42
N PRO A 244 4.04 24.87 15.58
CA PRO A 244 3.61 23.59 16.14
C PRO A 244 2.49 22.97 15.30
N LEU A 245 2.60 21.66 15.03
CA LEU A 245 1.58 20.86 14.37
C LEU A 245 0.69 20.14 15.39
N LEU A 246 -0.56 19.82 15.01
CA LEU A 246 -1.38 18.95 15.84
C LEU A 246 -0.71 17.58 15.95
N THR A 247 -0.63 17.04 17.17
CA THR A 247 -0.09 15.70 17.43
C THR A 247 -1.09 14.87 18.25
N GLN A 248 -0.98 13.55 18.13
CA GLN A 248 -1.77 12.58 18.89
C GLN A 248 -0.84 11.48 19.39
N LEU A 249 -0.87 11.19 20.70
CA LEU A 249 -0.20 10.01 21.24
C LEU A 249 -1.05 8.78 20.98
N ARG A 250 -0.47 7.78 20.30
CA ARG A 250 -1.09 6.47 20.18
C ARG A 250 -0.93 5.73 21.50
N THR A 251 -2.03 5.57 22.21
CA THR A 251 -2.12 4.85 23.50
C THR A 251 -3.14 3.74 23.36
N SER A 252 -2.80 2.53 23.77
CA SER A 252 -3.78 1.45 23.83
C SER A 252 -4.55 1.55 25.14
N VAL A 253 -5.85 1.24 25.13
CA VAL A 253 -6.63 1.11 26.37
C VAL A 253 -6.00 0.06 27.32
N LEU A 254 -5.28 -0.92 26.77
CA LEU A 254 -4.60 -1.99 27.52
C LEU A 254 -3.17 -1.62 27.95
N ASN A 255 -2.54 -0.61 27.34
CA ASN A 255 -1.20 -0.16 27.69
C ASN A 255 -1.15 1.38 27.75
N PRO A 256 -1.10 1.98 28.95
CA PRO A 256 -1.13 3.43 29.11
C PRO A 256 0.14 4.12 28.61
N ASN A 257 1.22 3.37 28.35
CA ASN A 257 2.44 3.93 27.78
C ASN A 257 2.25 4.16 26.27
N PRO A 258 2.44 5.40 25.77
CA PRO A 258 2.27 5.70 24.37
C PRO A 258 3.33 4.97 23.52
N SER A 259 2.90 4.29 22.46
CA SER A 259 3.78 3.54 21.57
C SER A 259 4.33 4.41 20.42
N ALA A 260 3.59 5.45 20.04
CA ALA A 260 3.96 6.35 18.96
C ALA A 260 3.35 7.75 19.12
N LEU A 261 3.97 8.73 18.46
CA LEU A 261 3.43 10.06 18.25
C LEU A 261 2.98 10.19 16.79
N LEU A 262 1.71 10.51 16.57
CA LEU A 262 1.11 10.71 15.26
C LEU A 262 1.05 12.20 14.93
N PHE A 263 1.28 12.54 13.67
CA PHE A 263 0.99 13.87 13.11
C PHE A 263 0.65 13.75 11.63
N ILE A 264 -0.04 14.74 11.07
CA ILE A 264 -0.24 14.84 9.63
C ILE A 264 1.03 15.45 9.05
N ALA A 265 1.67 14.79 8.09
CA ALA A 265 2.77 15.35 7.31
C ALA A 265 2.17 16.02 6.04
N PRO A 266 1.95 17.35 6.03
CA PRO A 266 1.28 18.01 4.93
C PRO A 266 2.20 18.24 3.73
N ASP A 267 1.62 18.12 2.54
CA ASP A 267 2.16 18.57 1.27
C ASP A 267 3.60 18.08 1.04
N ILE A 268 3.82 16.77 1.21
CA ILE A 268 5.11 16.15 0.90
C ILE A 268 5.23 16.09 -0.63
N PRO A 269 6.24 16.75 -1.24
CA PRO A 269 6.33 16.88 -2.68
C PRO A 269 6.42 15.53 -3.43
N SER A 270 6.15 15.58 -4.74
CA SER A 270 6.37 14.47 -5.67
C SER A 270 7.82 13.98 -5.61
N VAL A 271 8.01 12.66 -5.42
CA VAL A 271 9.32 12.00 -5.25
C VAL A 271 10.28 12.91 -4.49
N GLY A 272 9.95 13.17 -3.24
CA GLY A 272 10.47 14.33 -2.54
C GLY A 272 10.49 14.12 -1.05
N TYR A 273 10.74 15.20 -0.32
CA TYR A 273 10.74 15.16 1.12
C TYR A 273 10.41 16.51 1.75
N ARG A 274 10.07 16.46 3.03
CA ARG A 274 9.88 17.64 3.87
C ARG A 274 10.48 17.44 5.25
N LEU A 275 11.14 18.47 5.76
CA LEU A 275 11.64 18.56 7.13
C LEU A 275 10.54 18.96 8.12
N PHE A 276 10.59 18.36 9.30
CA PHE A 276 9.85 18.70 10.52
C PHE A 276 10.80 18.63 11.72
N TRP A 277 10.37 19.10 12.89
CA TRP A 277 11.14 19.06 14.12
C TRP A 277 10.40 18.34 15.24
N LEU A 278 11.04 17.37 15.88
CA LEU A 278 10.58 16.75 17.11
C LEU A 278 11.21 17.46 18.30
N CYS A 279 10.42 18.19 19.07
CA CYS A 279 10.91 18.97 20.21
C CYS A 279 10.46 18.37 21.53
N PRO A 280 11.36 18.21 22.52
CA PRO A 280 10.96 17.90 23.88
C PRO A 280 10.33 19.16 24.50
N GLN A 281 9.18 19.00 25.15
CA GLN A 281 8.57 20.02 25.99
C GLN A 281 9.02 19.82 27.43
N ASN A 282 9.60 20.86 28.03
CA ASN A 282 9.74 20.93 29.48
C ASN A 282 8.40 21.34 30.08
N SER A 283 7.98 20.68 31.16
CA SER A 283 6.90 21.12 32.05
C SER A 283 7.30 22.43 32.78
N GLN A 284 7.42 23.54 32.05
CA GLN A 284 7.54 24.87 32.64
C GLN A 284 6.15 25.48 32.73
N ILE A 285 5.50 25.24 33.88
CA ILE A 285 4.40 26.09 34.31
C ILE A 285 5.01 27.50 34.55
N PRO A 286 4.39 28.60 34.10
CA PRO A 286 4.92 29.93 34.32
C PRO A 286 5.09 30.20 35.82
N ASN A 287 6.30 30.55 36.24
CA ASN A 287 6.59 31.06 37.58
C ASN A 287 5.95 32.45 37.75
N SER A 288 4.66 32.52 38.00
CA SER A 288 3.95 33.59 38.74
C SER A 288 2.45 33.52 38.52
N ILE A 289 1.79 32.55 39.16
CA ILE A 289 0.45 32.70 39.75
C ILE A 289 0.44 31.72 40.92
N ASP A 290 -0.05 32.15 42.09
CA ASP A 290 -0.15 31.33 43.29
C ASP A 290 -0.76 29.96 42.98
N PHE A 291 0.02 28.90 43.19
CA PHE A 291 -0.42 27.53 42.95
C PHE A 291 -1.32 27.05 44.09
N PRO A 292 -2.45 26.40 43.79
CA PRO A 292 -3.02 25.45 44.72
C PRO A 292 -2.12 24.20 44.82
N SER A 293 -2.24 23.46 45.93
CA SER A 293 -1.34 22.36 46.32
C SER A 293 -1.09 21.30 45.25
N GLU A 294 0.03 20.56 45.33
CA GLU A 294 0.44 19.45 44.43
C GLU A 294 -0.69 18.45 44.08
N SER A 295 -1.68 18.32 44.96
CA SER A 295 -2.89 17.52 44.73
C SER A 295 -3.78 18.06 43.60
N GLU A 296 -3.89 19.38 43.44
CA GLU A 296 -4.77 20.01 42.46
C GLU A 296 -4.20 20.07 41.04
N LEU A 297 -2.86 20.09 40.87
CA LEU A 297 -2.22 20.03 39.54
C LEU A 297 -2.17 18.60 38.97
N ILE A 298 -1.92 17.63 39.84
CA ILE A 298 -2.09 16.21 39.50
C ILE A 298 -3.56 15.99 39.15
N TRP A 299 -4.50 16.57 39.89
CA TRP A 299 -5.92 16.53 39.52
C TRP A 299 -6.29 17.36 38.31
N ALA A 300 -5.59 18.42 37.88
CA ALA A 300 -5.96 19.16 36.66
C ALA A 300 -5.47 18.47 35.37
N HIS A 301 -4.35 17.75 35.45
CA HIS A 301 -3.78 16.97 34.35
C HIS A 301 -4.33 15.54 34.32
N LEU A 302 -4.51 14.91 35.49
CA LEU A 302 -5.39 13.75 35.61
C LEU A 302 -6.82 14.14 35.34
N SER A 303 -7.34 15.33 35.61
CA SER A 303 -8.70 15.68 35.17
C SER A 303 -8.75 16.04 33.70
N HIS A 304 -7.65 16.25 32.96
CA HIS A 304 -7.61 16.34 31.49
C HIS A 304 -7.44 14.95 30.85
N TYR A 305 -6.68 14.07 31.48
CA TYR A 305 -6.48 12.67 31.09
C TYR A 305 -7.69 11.81 31.47
N GLU A 306 -8.23 11.99 32.67
CA GLU A 306 -9.54 11.52 33.17
C GLU A 306 -10.69 12.35 32.61
N TYR A 307 -10.57 13.63 32.18
CA TYR A 307 -11.61 14.25 31.31
C TYR A 307 -11.64 13.52 29.98
N SER A 308 -10.47 13.22 29.40
CA SER A 308 -10.35 12.48 28.15
C SER A 308 -10.90 11.06 28.32
N ILE A 309 -10.62 10.38 29.43
CA ILE A 309 -11.13 9.04 29.73
C ILE A 309 -12.61 9.06 30.14
N ALA A 310 -13.10 10.08 30.84
CA ALA A 310 -14.49 10.23 31.26
C ALA A 310 -15.39 10.72 30.12
N GLN A 311 -14.92 11.62 29.23
CA GLN A 311 -15.56 11.86 27.93
C GLN A 311 -15.45 10.63 27.03
N LYS A 312 -14.32 9.91 27.01
CA LYS A 312 -14.23 8.63 26.28
C LYS A 312 -15.26 7.64 26.82
N ASN A 313 -15.57 7.60 28.11
CA ASN A 313 -16.57 6.69 28.69
C ASN A 313 -18.03 7.19 28.55
N GLU A 314 -18.30 8.50 28.62
CA GLU A 314 -19.64 9.04 28.36
C GLU A 314 -20.00 9.00 26.86
N ILE A 315 -19.04 9.26 25.96
CA ILE A 315 -19.20 9.16 24.50
C ILE A 315 -19.21 7.68 24.06
N ALA A 316 -18.41 6.80 24.69
CA ALA A 316 -18.40 5.35 24.39
C ALA A 316 -19.71 4.64 24.73
N SER A 317 -20.57 5.23 25.56
CA SER A 317 -21.82 4.56 25.96
C SER A 317 -22.92 4.56 24.89
N LYS A 318 -22.79 5.31 23.76
CA LYS A 318 -23.89 5.37 22.77
C LYS A 318 -23.59 5.20 21.28
N LYS A 319 -22.36 5.25 20.73
CA LYS A 319 -22.13 5.01 19.29
C LYS A 319 -20.72 4.47 18.95
N TRP A 320 -20.63 3.31 18.25
CA TRP A 320 -19.39 2.80 17.66
C TRP A 320 -19.13 3.49 16.32
N ASN A 321 -18.91 4.80 16.39
CA ASN A 321 -18.84 5.66 15.21
C ASN A 321 -17.45 6.25 15.07
N LEU A 322 -16.87 6.12 13.86
CA LEU A 322 -15.69 6.86 13.44
C LEU A 322 -16.15 8.03 12.57
N GLU A 323 -15.58 9.22 12.77
CA GLU A 323 -15.94 10.38 11.94
C GLU A 323 -14.75 11.31 11.71
N ASN A 324 -14.54 11.72 10.47
CA ASN A 324 -13.63 12.79 10.09
C ASN A 324 -14.38 13.80 9.20
N GLU A 325 -13.67 14.67 8.49
CA GLU A 325 -14.27 15.68 7.61
C GLU A 325 -14.95 15.09 6.36
N PHE A 326 -14.54 13.89 5.92
CA PHE A 326 -15.03 13.22 4.71
C PHE A 326 -16.11 12.18 4.98
N LEU A 327 -15.93 11.36 6.02
CA LEU A 327 -16.74 10.18 6.28
C LEU A 327 -17.28 10.18 7.71
N ARG A 328 -18.48 9.60 7.86
CA ARG A 328 -18.99 9.10 9.14
C ARG A 328 -19.32 7.62 8.98
N VAL A 329 -18.63 6.76 9.73
CA VAL A 329 -18.76 5.31 9.67
C VAL A 329 -19.34 4.80 10.97
N THR A 330 -20.35 3.94 10.90
CA THR A 330 -21.00 3.31 12.07
C THR A 330 -20.80 1.81 12.01
N VAL A 331 -20.34 1.24 13.13
CA VAL A 331 -20.17 -0.20 13.31
C VAL A 331 -21.36 -0.79 14.05
N ASP A 332 -21.91 -1.86 13.49
CA ASP A 332 -23.03 -2.58 14.07
C ASP A 332 -22.62 -3.28 15.38
N ARG A 333 -23.45 -3.14 16.41
CA ARG A 333 -23.16 -3.64 17.76
C ARG A 333 -23.26 -5.15 17.90
N GLU A 334 -24.03 -5.79 17.03
CA GLU A 334 -24.34 -7.23 17.15
C GLU A 334 -23.42 -8.05 16.25
N THR A 335 -23.04 -7.50 15.09
CA THR A 335 -22.28 -8.19 14.05
C THR A 335 -20.84 -7.69 13.91
N GLY A 336 -20.55 -6.44 14.29
CA GLY A 336 -19.25 -5.79 14.05
C GLY A 336 -18.98 -5.41 12.59
N ASN A 337 -19.97 -5.60 11.71
CA ASN A 337 -19.92 -5.13 10.33
C ASN A 337 -20.17 -3.60 10.27
N LEU A 338 -19.93 -2.99 9.12
CA LEU A 338 -20.28 -1.59 8.91
C LEU A 338 -21.79 -1.49 8.67
N SER A 339 -22.55 -0.87 9.56
CA SER A 339 -23.99 -0.65 9.33
C SER A 339 -24.27 0.58 8.47
N SER A 340 -23.32 1.52 8.41
CA SER A 340 -23.41 2.76 7.62
C SER A 340 -22.01 3.31 7.37
N ALA A 341 -21.80 3.84 6.17
CA ALA A 341 -20.65 4.66 5.81
C ALA A 341 -21.19 5.87 5.01
N TRP A 342 -21.31 7.00 5.68
CA TRP A 342 -21.87 8.22 5.12
C TRP A 342 -20.77 9.11 4.54
N ASP A 343 -20.86 9.40 3.25
CA ASP A 343 -20.03 10.41 2.57
C ASP A 343 -20.57 11.80 2.90
N LYS A 344 -19.77 12.59 3.64
CA LYS A 344 -20.11 13.94 4.09
C LYS A 344 -19.91 15.00 3.01
N ILE A 345 -19.09 14.73 1.99
CA ILE A 345 -18.84 15.64 0.87
C ILE A 345 -20.02 15.60 -0.10
N HIS A 346 -20.50 14.39 -0.40
CA HIS A 346 -21.58 14.17 -1.37
C HIS A 346 -22.96 13.94 -0.74
N HIS A 347 -23.02 13.94 0.61
CA HIS A 347 -24.25 13.75 1.37
C HIS A 347 -25.02 12.48 0.98
N ARG A 348 -24.30 11.35 0.85
CA ARG A 348 -24.87 10.07 0.41
C ARG A 348 -24.42 8.93 1.33
N GLU A 349 -25.33 7.98 1.54
CA GLU A 349 -25.01 6.71 2.18
C GLU A 349 -24.35 5.79 1.15
N ILE A 350 -23.17 5.26 1.48
CA ILE A 350 -22.33 4.44 0.59
C ILE A 350 -22.85 3.00 0.56
N LEU A 351 -23.23 2.48 1.72
CA LEU A 351 -23.59 1.07 1.90
C LEU A 351 -25.10 0.89 1.76
N ASP A 352 -25.54 -0.23 1.20
CA ASP A 352 -26.96 -0.55 1.27
C ASP A 352 -27.39 -0.94 2.70
N LYS A 353 -28.69 -1.19 2.89
CA LYS A 353 -29.27 -1.55 4.19
C LYS A 353 -28.72 -2.84 4.83
N THR A 354 -27.98 -3.66 4.08
CA THR A 354 -27.38 -4.91 4.58
C THR A 354 -26.01 -4.67 5.22
N GLY A 355 -25.39 -3.51 4.99
CA GLY A 355 -24.11 -3.13 5.58
C GLY A 355 -22.90 -3.71 4.86
N GLY A 356 -21.72 -3.18 5.16
CA GLY A 356 -20.45 -3.45 4.50
C GLY A 356 -19.42 -4.18 5.36
N ASN A 357 -18.31 -4.58 4.74
CA ASN A 357 -17.27 -5.41 5.33
C ASN A 357 -17.80 -6.72 5.96
N GLN A 358 -18.74 -7.37 5.26
CA GLN A 358 -19.27 -8.66 5.69
C GLN A 358 -18.23 -9.74 5.37
N LEU A 359 -17.76 -10.47 6.39
CA LEU A 359 -16.92 -11.65 6.15
C LEU A 359 -17.83 -12.83 5.78
N GLN A 360 -17.76 -13.25 4.52
CA GLN A 360 -18.56 -14.33 3.96
C GLN A 360 -17.65 -15.54 3.75
N ALA A 361 -17.94 -16.64 4.43
CA ALA A 361 -17.19 -17.90 4.31
C ALA A 361 -18.02 -18.94 3.56
N PHE A 362 -17.36 -19.73 2.72
CA PHE A 362 -17.97 -20.73 1.87
C PHE A 362 -17.15 -22.01 1.89
N LYS A 363 -17.82 -23.14 1.74
CA LYS A 363 -17.13 -24.39 1.45
C LYS A 363 -16.52 -24.30 0.04
N ASP A 364 -15.23 -24.61 -0.05
CA ASP A 364 -14.43 -24.59 -1.26
C ASP A 364 -13.58 -25.86 -1.28
N SER A 365 -14.17 -26.96 -1.75
CA SER A 365 -13.56 -28.29 -1.68
C SER A 365 -14.18 -29.24 -2.70
N GLY A 366 -13.40 -30.21 -3.19
CA GLY A 366 -13.92 -31.27 -4.07
C GLY A 366 -13.78 -30.97 -5.57
N GLN A 367 -13.20 -29.83 -5.94
CA GLN A 367 -12.75 -29.54 -7.30
C GLN A 367 -11.48 -30.30 -7.71
N TYR A 368 -11.29 -30.45 -9.01
CA TYR A 368 -10.02 -30.86 -9.60
C TYR A 368 -9.03 -29.67 -9.59
N TRP A 369 -7.76 -29.94 -9.25
CA TRP A 369 -6.70 -28.92 -9.09
C TRP A 369 -7.05 -27.82 -8.06
N ASP A 370 -7.12 -28.20 -6.79
CA ASP A 370 -7.61 -27.38 -5.68
C ASP A 370 -6.93 -26.00 -5.54
N ALA A 371 -5.59 -25.96 -5.51
CA ALA A 371 -4.85 -24.69 -5.47
C ALA A 371 -5.14 -23.77 -6.67
N TRP A 372 -5.42 -24.35 -7.84
CA TRP A 372 -5.68 -23.62 -9.06
C TRP A 372 -7.13 -23.13 -9.15
N ASN A 373 -8.11 -23.87 -8.68
CA ASN A 373 -9.51 -23.55 -8.91
C ASN A 373 -10.28 -23.30 -7.62
N ILE A 374 -11.12 -22.26 -7.62
CA ILE A 374 -12.22 -22.11 -6.67
C ILE A 374 -13.38 -22.98 -7.16
N ASP A 375 -14.09 -23.66 -6.26
CA ASP A 375 -15.33 -24.39 -6.59
C ASP A 375 -16.31 -23.43 -7.31
N PRO A 376 -16.71 -23.68 -8.57
CA PRO A 376 -17.66 -22.81 -9.28
C PRO A 376 -19.04 -22.71 -8.62
N ASN A 377 -19.39 -23.62 -7.71
CA ASN A 377 -20.65 -23.63 -6.97
C ASN A 377 -20.51 -23.18 -5.51
N TYR A 378 -19.37 -22.59 -5.11
CA TYR A 378 -19.11 -22.20 -3.71
C TYR A 378 -20.25 -21.37 -3.09
N GLU A 379 -20.91 -20.50 -3.87
CA GLU A 379 -22.04 -19.67 -3.40
C GLU A 379 -23.25 -20.49 -2.93
N GLN A 380 -23.41 -21.72 -3.41
CA GLN A 380 -24.48 -22.64 -2.98
C GLN A 380 -24.17 -23.31 -1.64
N HIS A 381 -22.95 -23.12 -1.12
CA HIS A 381 -22.46 -23.75 0.10
C HIS A 381 -21.89 -22.73 1.10
N PRO A 382 -22.70 -21.73 1.53
CA PRO A 382 -22.26 -20.79 2.56
C PRO A 382 -22.07 -21.51 3.91
N LEU A 383 -21.04 -21.08 4.64
CA LEU A 383 -20.84 -21.46 6.04
C LEU A 383 -21.61 -20.52 6.97
N PRO A 384 -21.77 -20.86 8.27
CA PRO A 384 -22.39 -19.97 9.23
C PRO A 384 -21.73 -18.57 9.24
N PRO A 385 -22.51 -17.48 9.42
CA PRO A 385 -21.97 -16.13 9.49
C PRO A 385 -20.89 -15.98 10.57
N ALA A 386 -19.95 -15.06 10.33
CA ALA A 386 -18.93 -14.71 11.31
C ALA A 386 -19.57 -14.20 12.61
N GLN A 387 -19.10 -14.72 13.74
CA GLN A 387 -19.64 -14.38 15.06
C GLN A 387 -18.81 -13.27 15.69
N LEU A 388 -19.46 -12.17 16.09
CA LEU A 388 -18.80 -11.10 16.81
C LEU A 388 -18.29 -11.59 18.17
N LYS A 389 -17.03 -11.31 18.48
CA LYS A 389 -16.39 -11.57 19.78
C LYS A 389 -16.26 -10.32 20.63
N SER A 390 -15.73 -9.25 20.04
CA SER A 390 -15.51 -7.99 20.73
C SER A 390 -15.46 -6.81 19.76
N ILE A 391 -15.78 -5.63 20.32
CA ILE A 391 -15.54 -4.33 19.70
C ILE A 391 -14.84 -3.48 20.76
N GLU A 392 -13.70 -2.90 20.42
CA GLU A 392 -12.91 -2.09 21.35
C GLU A 392 -12.25 -0.89 20.64
N TRP A 393 -12.24 0.25 21.32
CA TRP A 393 -11.42 1.38 20.87
C TRP A 393 -9.96 1.07 21.17
N ILE A 394 -9.12 1.06 20.14
CA ILE A 394 -7.67 0.91 20.28
C ILE A 394 -7.01 2.27 20.39
N ASP A 395 -7.49 3.24 19.60
CA ASP A 395 -7.03 4.62 19.63
C ASP A 395 -8.21 5.54 19.27
N TYR A 396 -8.26 6.72 19.89
CA TYR A 396 -9.29 7.72 19.62
C TYR A 396 -8.72 9.11 19.85
N GLY A 397 -8.56 9.86 18.76
CA GLY A 397 -8.16 11.26 18.80
C GLY A 397 -8.47 11.99 17.50
N ALA A 398 -8.01 13.25 17.41
CA ALA A 398 -8.31 14.14 16.30
C ALA A 398 -7.58 13.77 14.99
N ILE A 399 -6.48 13.01 15.07
CA ILE A 399 -5.66 12.64 13.90
C ILE A 399 -6.04 11.26 13.38
N GLU A 400 -6.20 10.29 14.28
CA GLU A 400 -6.57 8.92 13.93
C GLU A 400 -7.60 8.38 14.94
N GLN A 401 -8.60 7.71 14.40
CA GLN A 401 -9.54 6.88 15.15
C GLN A 401 -9.35 5.43 14.71
N ARG A 402 -9.23 4.53 15.69
CA ARG A 402 -9.02 3.11 15.45
C ARG A 402 -9.93 2.27 16.35
N LEU A 403 -10.87 1.58 15.70
CA LEU A 403 -11.79 0.67 16.36
C LEU A 403 -11.47 -0.77 15.92
N ARG A 404 -11.17 -1.64 16.88
CA ARG A 404 -10.94 -3.06 16.63
C ARG A 404 -12.24 -3.84 16.77
N VAL A 405 -12.46 -4.73 15.82
CA VAL A 405 -13.54 -5.71 15.81
C VAL A 405 -12.94 -7.09 15.65
N VAL A 406 -13.23 -7.98 16.60
CA VAL A 406 -12.82 -9.39 16.52
C VAL A 406 -14.03 -10.23 16.15
N LYS A 407 -13.92 -11.00 15.06
CA LYS A 407 -14.95 -11.91 14.55
C LYS A 407 -14.40 -13.32 14.43
N GLN A 408 -15.19 -14.33 14.77
CA GLN A 408 -14.82 -15.74 14.63
C GLN A 408 -15.53 -16.39 13.44
N ILE A 409 -14.78 -17.16 12.65
CA ILE A 409 -15.29 -18.07 11.61
C ILE A 409 -14.68 -19.43 11.89
N GLY A 410 -15.51 -20.44 12.19
CA GLY A 410 -15.00 -21.77 12.51
C GLY A 410 -14.04 -21.73 13.72
N GLN A 411 -12.79 -22.14 13.50
CA GLN A 411 -11.70 -22.11 14.49
C GLN A 411 -10.80 -20.87 14.36
N SER A 412 -11.09 -19.98 13.41
CA SER A 412 -10.24 -18.82 13.07
C SER A 412 -10.81 -17.51 13.61
N GLU A 413 -9.95 -16.61 14.09
CA GLU A 413 -10.33 -15.29 14.58
C GLU A 413 -9.76 -14.17 13.70
N PHE A 414 -10.66 -13.39 13.11
CA PHE A 414 -10.34 -12.17 12.36
C PHE A 414 -10.33 -10.98 13.31
N CYS A 415 -9.16 -10.41 13.51
CA CYS A 415 -8.95 -9.15 14.20
C CYS A 415 -8.86 -8.02 13.16
N GLN A 416 -9.90 -7.20 13.05
CA GLN A 416 -9.99 -6.11 12.08
C GLN A 416 -9.95 -4.75 12.77
N ASP A 417 -8.98 -3.92 12.43
CA ASP A 417 -8.92 -2.52 12.85
C ASP A 417 -9.54 -1.64 11.76
N TYR A 418 -10.69 -1.04 12.07
CA TYR A 418 -11.26 0.07 11.30
C TYR A 418 -10.50 1.34 11.65
N ILE A 419 -9.82 1.91 10.67
CA ILE A 419 -8.95 3.07 10.85
C ILE A 419 -9.45 4.21 9.98
N LEU A 420 -9.84 5.31 10.63
CA LEU A 420 -10.23 6.54 9.96
C LEU A 420 -9.27 7.66 10.40
N GLN A 421 -8.55 8.21 9.42
CA GLN A 421 -7.56 9.27 9.62
C GLN A 421 -8.14 10.60 9.16
N THR A 422 -7.83 11.69 9.86
CA THR A 422 -8.11 13.03 9.32
C THR A 422 -7.31 13.26 8.03
N GLY A 423 -7.80 14.11 7.15
CA GLY A 423 -7.21 14.38 5.84
C GLY A 423 -7.45 13.30 4.79
N SER A 424 -8.19 12.23 5.13
CA SER A 424 -8.37 11.08 4.24
C SER A 424 -9.84 10.68 4.05
N PRO A 425 -10.35 10.56 2.82
CA PRO A 425 -11.67 9.99 2.51
C PRO A 425 -11.67 8.45 2.49
N VAL A 426 -10.63 7.80 3.03
CA VAL A 426 -10.44 6.35 2.95
C VAL A 426 -10.65 5.70 4.32
N LEU A 427 -11.56 4.73 4.41
CA LEU A 427 -11.67 3.86 5.58
C LEU A 427 -10.79 2.63 5.37
N LYS A 428 -9.71 2.52 6.14
CA LYS A 428 -8.80 1.36 6.09
C LYS A 428 -9.28 0.26 7.04
N ILE A 429 -9.10 -0.99 6.62
CA ILE A 429 -9.48 -2.20 7.36
C ILE A 429 -8.23 -3.08 7.46
N ALA A 430 -7.42 -2.85 8.49
CA ALA A 430 -6.21 -3.64 8.72
C ALA A 430 -6.61 -4.94 9.42
N THR A 431 -6.33 -6.08 8.80
CA THR A 431 -6.79 -7.39 9.25
C THR A 431 -5.61 -8.27 9.63
N LYS A 432 -5.71 -8.88 10.81
CA LYS A 432 -4.84 -9.97 11.28
C LYS A 432 -5.72 -11.18 11.54
N VAL A 433 -5.29 -12.36 11.10
CA VAL A 433 -6.05 -13.60 11.31
C VAL A 433 -5.10 -14.77 11.49
N ASP A 434 -5.37 -15.61 12.49
CA ASP A 434 -4.83 -16.97 12.54
C ASP A 434 -5.83 -17.91 11.85
N TRP A 435 -5.52 -18.26 10.61
CA TRP A 435 -6.41 -18.99 9.71
C TRP A 435 -6.18 -20.49 9.82
N GLN A 436 -7.16 -21.20 10.39
CA GLN A 436 -7.05 -22.62 10.75
C GLN A 436 -8.05 -23.51 10.00
N GLU A 437 -8.83 -22.94 9.08
CA GLU A 437 -9.82 -23.67 8.30
C GLU A 437 -9.17 -24.59 7.24
N ARG A 438 -9.98 -25.47 6.63
CA ARG A 438 -9.59 -26.34 5.52
C ARG A 438 -10.72 -26.45 4.50
N GLY A 439 -10.41 -26.27 3.22
CA GLY A 439 -11.40 -26.26 2.15
C GLY A 439 -12.44 -25.15 2.34
N VAL A 440 -11.99 -23.97 2.78
CA VAL A 440 -12.83 -22.80 3.02
C VAL A 440 -12.28 -21.61 2.24
N LEU A 441 -13.19 -20.89 1.59
CA LEU A 441 -12.96 -19.61 0.93
C LEU A 441 -13.61 -18.51 1.77
N VAL A 442 -12.89 -17.42 2.05
CA VAL A 442 -13.44 -16.26 2.76
C VAL A 442 -13.25 -14.98 1.95
N LYS A 443 -14.34 -14.22 1.84
CA LYS A 443 -14.43 -12.95 1.11
C LYS A 443 -14.88 -11.82 2.03
N ALA A 444 -14.40 -10.61 1.81
CA ALA A 444 -14.99 -9.39 2.35
C ALA A 444 -15.96 -8.80 1.34
N ALA A 445 -17.23 -8.62 1.74
CA ALA A 445 -18.27 -8.09 0.86
C ALA A 445 -18.71 -6.68 1.24
N PHE A 446 -18.90 -5.86 0.20
CA PHE A 446 -19.39 -4.49 0.28
C PHE A 446 -20.59 -4.32 -0.65
N PRO A 447 -21.80 -4.65 -0.16
CA PRO A 447 -23.06 -4.18 -0.75
C PRO A 447 -23.12 -2.64 -0.70
N LEU A 448 -23.37 -2.02 -1.84
CA LEU A 448 -23.34 -0.58 -2.05
C LEU A 448 -24.72 -0.05 -2.40
N ASN A 449 -24.95 1.22 -2.08
CA ASN A 449 -26.16 1.96 -2.42
C ASN A 449 -26.03 2.71 -3.77
N ILE A 450 -25.35 2.06 -4.72
CA ILE A 450 -25.14 2.47 -6.12
C ILE A 450 -25.29 1.23 -7.00
N GLU A 451 -25.66 1.41 -8.26
CA GLU A 451 -25.64 0.34 -9.27
C GLU A 451 -24.81 0.77 -10.48
N ALA A 452 -24.00 -0.14 -11.02
CA ALA A 452 -23.25 0.09 -12.24
C ALA A 452 -23.33 -1.12 -13.18
N GLU A 453 -23.43 -0.87 -14.49
CA GLU A 453 -23.44 -1.91 -15.53
C GLU A 453 -22.11 -2.64 -15.67
N SER A 454 -21.02 -2.02 -15.23
CA SER A 454 -19.67 -2.58 -15.28
C SER A 454 -18.85 -2.23 -14.05
N ALA A 455 -17.92 -3.11 -13.71
CA ALA A 455 -16.88 -2.89 -12.72
C ALA A 455 -15.54 -2.69 -13.43
N THR A 456 -14.75 -1.72 -12.97
CA THR A 456 -13.41 -1.44 -13.51
C THR A 456 -12.35 -2.00 -12.58
N TYR A 457 -11.33 -2.66 -13.14
CA TYR A 457 -10.28 -3.34 -12.38
C TYR A 457 -8.91 -2.88 -12.83
N GLU A 458 -7.99 -2.72 -11.89
CA GLU A 458 -6.59 -2.45 -12.21
C GLU A 458 -5.92 -3.68 -12.85
N ILE A 459 -5.25 -3.46 -13.98
CA ILE A 459 -4.33 -4.43 -14.60
C ILE A 459 -2.92 -3.82 -14.68
N ALA A 460 -1.94 -4.60 -15.12
CA ALA A 460 -0.59 -4.10 -15.30
C ALA A 460 -0.58 -2.92 -16.30
N CYS A 461 -0.19 -1.74 -15.82
CA CYS A 461 -0.10 -0.50 -16.59
C CYS A 461 -1.42 -0.04 -17.24
N GLY A 462 -2.58 -0.37 -16.66
CA GLY A 462 -3.86 0.09 -17.18
C GLY A 462 -5.06 -0.36 -16.36
N ALA A 463 -6.25 -0.28 -16.95
CA ALA A 463 -7.49 -0.75 -16.35
C ALA A 463 -8.35 -1.50 -17.38
N ILE A 464 -9.21 -2.40 -16.90
CA ILE A 464 -10.16 -3.13 -17.74
C ILE A 464 -11.56 -3.07 -17.13
N SER A 465 -12.56 -2.83 -17.96
CA SER A 465 -13.98 -2.85 -17.57
C SER A 465 -14.59 -4.22 -17.86
N ARG A 466 -15.38 -4.75 -16.94
CA ARG A 466 -16.11 -6.02 -17.09
C ARG A 466 -17.58 -5.84 -16.68
N PRO A 467 -18.54 -6.42 -17.42
CA PRO A 467 -19.95 -6.26 -17.10
C PRO A 467 -20.29 -6.89 -15.74
N THR A 468 -21.12 -6.22 -14.94
CA THR A 468 -21.64 -6.75 -13.66
C THR A 468 -22.80 -7.72 -13.86
N GLN A 469 -23.43 -7.71 -15.04
CA GLN A 469 -24.48 -8.63 -15.47
C GLN A 469 -24.09 -9.35 -16.77
N PRO A 470 -23.16 -10.32 -16.71
CA PRO A 470 -22.60 -10.96 -17.90
C PRO A 470 -23.65 -11.73 -18.72
N GLN A 471 -23.68 -11.53 -20.04
CA GLN A 471 -24.65 -12.18 -20.94
C GLN A 471 -23.98 -13.28 -21.77
N GLU A 472 -22.79 -13.01 -22.28
CA GLU A 472 -22.06 -13.93 -23.15
C GLU A 472 -21.34 -15.03 -22.35
N PRO A 473 -21.13 -16.24 -22.89
CA PRO A 473 -20.42 -17.32 -22.20
C PRO A 473 -19.05 -16.90 -21.65
N ARG A 474 -18.28 -16.14 -22.45
CA ARG A 474 -16.96 -15.62 -22.07
C ARG A 474 -17.01 -14.62 -20.89
N GLU A 475 -18.10 -13.86 -20.77
CA GLU A 475 -18.30 -12.92 -19.68
C GLU A 475 -18.72 -13.67 -18.42
N LYS A 476 -19.63 -14.64 -18.57
CA LYS A 476 -20.09 -15.51 -17.48
C LYS A 476 -18.95 -16.32 -16.86
N ALA A 477 -17.90 -16.60 -17.62
CA ALA A 477 -16.69 -17.24 -17.11
C ALA A 477 -15.87 -16.33 -16.17
N LYS A 478 -16.01 -15.01 -16.23
CA LYS A 478 -15.25 -14.02 -15.45
C LYS A 478 -15.90 -13.70 -14.08
N TRP A 479 -16.33 -14.74 -13.36
CA TRP A 479 -16.97 -14.60 -12.04
C TRP A 479 -15.99 -14.45 -10.86
N GLU A 480 -14.70 -14.67 -11.09
CA GLU A 480 -13.58 -14.28 -10.22
C GLU A 480 -12.50 -13.75 -11.14
N VAL A 481 -12.00 -12.54 -10.90
CA VAL A 481 -11.05 -11.88 -11.81
C VAL A 481 -9.84 -11.34 -11.06
N PRO A 482 -8.66 -11.30 -11.72
CA PRO A 482 -7.49 -10.70 -11.13
C PRO A 482 -7.59 -9.17 -11.19
N ALA A 483 -7.17 -8.51 -10.12
CA ALA A 483 -6.85 -7.10 -10.10
C ALA A 483 -5.65 -6.81 -9.18
N LEU A 484 -4.93 -5.72 -9.42
CA LEU A 484 -3.73 -5.40 -8.64
C LEU A 484 -4.07 -4.73 -7.30
N ARG A 485 -4.34 -3.43 -7.27
CA ARG A 485 -4.59 -2.66 -6.03
C ARG A 485 -6.03 -2.24 -5.85
N TRP A 486 -6.83 -2.22 -6.90
CA TRP A 486 -8.18 -1.68 -6.82
C TRP A 486 -9.15 -2.31 -7.81
N ALA A 487 -10.42 -2.32 -7.39
CA ALA A 487 -11.59 -2.47 -8.24
C ALA A 487 -12.56 -1.32 -7.94
N ASP A 488 -13.39 -0.95 -8.91
CA ASP A 488 -14.26 0.22 -8.83
C ASP A 488 -15.65 -0.05 -9.41
N LEU A 489 -16.68 0.43 -8.71
CA LEU A 489 -18.03 0.60 -9.24
C LEU A 489 -18.34 2.08 -9.30
N THR A 490 -18.59 2.60 -10.50
CA THR A 490 -19.01 3.97 -10.74
C THR A 490 -20.38 3.97 -11.41
N GLU A 491 -21.38 4.54 -10.74
CA GLU A 491 -22.70 4.82 -11.29
C GLU A 491 -22.62 6.06 -12.18
N MET A 492 -23.10 5.93 -13.42
CA MET A 492 -23.21 7.01 -14.39
C MET A 492 -24.67 7.45 -14.47
N ALA A 493 -24.94 8.76 -14.53
CA ALA A 493 -26.31 9.25 -14.66
C ALA A 493 -26.87 8.93 -16.06
N ASN A 494 -28.13 8.49 -16.08
CA ASN A 494 -28.89 8.31 -17.30
C ASN A 494 -29.23 9.68 -17.90
N GLU A 495 -28.91 9.90 -19.19
CA GLU A 495 -29.23 11.15 -19.89
C GLU A 495 -30.74 11.48 -19.89
N GLU A 496 -31.61 10.46 -19.80
CA GLU A 496 -33.08 10.62 -19.79
C GLU A 496 -33.64 11.09 -18.43
N GLU A 497 -33.02 10.72 -17.30
CA GLU A 497 -33.46 11.13 -15.95
C GLU A 497 -33.08 12.57 -15.61
N ASN A 498 -32.01 13.09 -16.23
CA ASN A 498 -31.56 14.48 -16.07
C ASN A 498 -32.57 15.53 -16.55
N ASN A 499 -33.53 15.15 -17.41
CA ASN A 499 -34.53 16.07 -17.96
C ASN A 499 -35.86 16.10 -17.18
N GLN A 500 -36.03 15.29 -16.12
CA GLN A 500 -37.32 15.15 -15.41
C GLN A 500 -37.27 15.46 -13.90
N LEU A 501 -36.09 15.66 -13.32
CA LEU A 501 -35.96 15.96 -11.89
C LEU A 501 -35.85 17.47 -11.63
N PRO A 502 -36.63 18.03 -10.68
CA PRO A 502 -36.46 19.42 -10.26
C PRO A 502 -35.05 19.60 -9.67
N ILE A 503 -34.42 20.73 -10.01
CA ILE A 503 -33.06 21.16 -9.62
C ILE A 503 -32.99 21.49 -8.11
N THR A 504 -33.43 20.57 -7.24
CA THR A 504 -33.49 20.80 -5.79
C THR A 504 -32.89 19.68 -4.95
N ASN A 505 -32.32 18.62 -5.52
CA ASN A 505 -31.53 17.64 -4.76
C ASN A 505 -30.20 17.33 -5.47
N TYR A 506 -29.13 17.38 -4.71
CA TYR A 506 -27.71 17.26 -5.06
C TYR A 506 -27.30 15.87 -5.60
N GLN A 507 -28.00 15.33 -6.60
CA GLN A 507 -27.60 14.09 -7.25
C GLN A 507 -26.52 14.43 -8.29
N LEU A 508 -25.26 14.14 -7.95
CA LEU A 508 -24.15 14.30 -8.89
C LEU A 508 -24.34 13.34 -10.06
N PRO A 509 -24.00 13.75 -11.29
CA PRO A 509 -24.20 12.91 -12.47
C PRO A 509 -23.32 11.66 -12.47
N ILE A 510 -22.31 11.56 -11.60
CA ILE A 510 -21.41 10.41 -11.49
C ILE A 510 -20.97 10.25 -10.03
N TYR A 511 -21.08 9.05 -9.48
CA TYR A 511 -20.62 8.72 -8.13
C TYR A 511 -20.11 7.28 -8.10
N GLY A 512 -18.98 7.05 -7.43
CA GLY A 512 -18.35 5.74 -7.39
C GLY A 512 -17.77 5.37 -6.03
N VAL A 513 -17.44 4.09 -5.91
CA VAL A 513 -16.79 3.51 -4.73
C VAL A 513 -15.72 2.54 -5.21
N SER A 514 -14.47 2.83 -4.85
CA SER A 514 -13.34 1.95 -5.10
C SER A 514 -13.05 1.07 -3.88
N LEU A 515 -12.77 -0.22 -4.12
CA LEU A 515 -12.28 -1.19 -3.14
C LEU A 515 -10.78 -1.43 -3.36
N LEU A 516 -9.97 -0.86 -2.48
CA LEU A 516 -8.51 -0.89 -2.51
C LEU A 516 -7.95 -2.08 -1.70
N ASN A 517 -6.78 -2.59 -2.07
CA ASN A 517 -6.07 -3.66 -1.34
C ASN A 517 -4.54 -3.50 -1.37
N ASP A 518 -3.87 -4.11 -0.40
CA ASP A 518 -2.41 -4.22 -0.35
C ASP A 518 -1.85 -5.53 -0.96
N CYS A 519 -2.53 -6.67 -0.86
CA CYS A 519 -1.95 -7.92 -1.38
C CYS A 519 -2.97 -8.99 -1.78
N LYS A 520 -4.22 -8.59 -2.08
CA LYS A 520 -5.31 -9.51 -2.43
C LYS A 520 -5.71 -9.28 -3.88
N TYR A 521 -5.59 -10.31 -4.70
CA TYR A 521 -5.69 -10.16 -6.15
C TYR A 521 -7.00 -10.70 -6.73
N GLY A 522 -7.79 -11.46 -5.97
CA GLY A 522 -9.07 -12.04 -6.42
C GLY A 522 -10.25 -11.13 -6.09
N TYR A 523 -11.02 -10.76 -7.12
CA TYR A 523 -12.22 -9.94 -6.98
C TYR A 523 -13.42 -10.57 -7.70
N ASP A 524 -14.62 -10.24 -7.21
CA ASP A 524 -15.86 -10.42 -7.96
C ASP A 524 -16.81 -9.25 -7.74
N SER A 525 -17.78 -9.09 -8.66
CA SER A 525 -18.72 -7.97 -8.64
C SER A 525 -20.14 -8.39 -9.01
N LYS A 526 -21.12 -7.69 -8.43
CA LYS A 526 -22.52 -7.61 -8.87
C LYS A 526 -22.85 -6.11 -9.09
N PRO A 527 -24.00 -5.74 -9.69
CA PRO A 527 -24.30 -4.34 -10.00
C PRO A 527 -24.11 -3.37 -8.83
N ASN A 528 -24.46 -3.82 -7.63
CA ASN A 528 -24.37 -3.05 -6.39
C ASN A 528 -23.40 -3.66 -5.37
N GLN A 529 -22.41 -4.46 -5.78
CA GLN A 529 -21.51 -5.10 -4.83
C GLN A 529 -20.12 -5.33 -5.39
N LEU A 530 -19.11 -5.00 -4.59
CA LEU A 530 -17.75 -5.50 -4.75
C LEU A 530 -17.42 -6.50 -3.63
N ARG A 531 -16.73 -7.58 -3.99
CA ARG A 531 -16.13 -8.50 -3.04
C ARG A 531 -14.65 -8.69 -3.32
N LEU A 532 -13.88 -8.77 -2.23
CA LEU A 532 -12.46 -9.09 -2.23
C LEU A 532 -12.26 -10.48 -1.63
N THR A 533 -11.61 -11.37 -2.37
CA THR A 533 -11.22 -12.68 -1.86
C THR A 533 -10.01 -12.54 -0.94
N LEU A 534 -10.16 -12.94 0.33
CA LEU A 534 -9.14 -12.73 1.35
C LEU A 534 -8.23 -13.94 1.50
N LEU A 535 -8.81 -15.11 1.79
CA LEU A 535 -8.06 -16.35 2.06
C LEU A 535 -8.81 -17.56 1.51
N ARG A 536 -8.03 -18.60 1.26
CA ARG A 536 -8.48 -19.96 0.93
C ARG A 536 -7.80 -20.94 1.87
N SER A 537 -8.07 -22.23 1.70
CA SER A 537 -7.27 -23.33 2.28
C SER A 537 -7.38 -24.58 1.41
N PRO A 538 -6.82 -24.56 0.18
CA PRO A 538 -6.75 -25.75 -0.63
C PRO A 538 -5.82 -26.79 0.02
N SER A 539 -5.93 -28.03 -0.41
CA SER A 539 -5.21 -29.18 0.16
C SER A 539 -4.22 -29.83 -0.81
N TRP A 540 -4.19 -29.37 -2.07
CA TRP A 540 -3.30 -29.90 -3.09
C TRP A 540 -2.82 -28.77 -4.02
N PRO A 541 -1.51 -28.69 -4.31
CA PRO A 541 -0.46 -29.68 -4.01
C PRO A 541 0.20 -29.52 -2.64
N ASP A 542 -0.02 -28.39 -1.96
CA ASP A 542 0.39 -28.17 -0.58
C ASP A 542 -0.79 -28.48 0.37
N PRO A 543 -0.69 -29.51 1.23
CA PRO A 543 -1.72 -29.84 2.22
C PRO A 543 -1.92 -28.78 3.31
N GLU A 544 -0.95 -27.88 3.50
CA GLU A 544 -0.98 -26.83 4.52
C GLU A 544 -1.15 -25.42 3.93
N ALA A 545 -1.53 -25.32 2.65
CA ALA A 545 -1.71 -24.05 1.97
C ALA A 545 -2.58 -23.07 2.79
N ASP A 546 -2.08 -21.84 2.92
CA ASP A 546 -2.70 -20.73 3.65
C ASP A 546 -2.99 -20.94 5.14
N ARG A 547 -2.65 -22.08 5.76
CA ARG A 547 -2.85 -22.23 7.21
C ARG A 547 -1.86 -21.37 8.01
N GLY A 548 -2.33 -20.78 9.10
CA GLY A 548 -1.54 -19.97 10.01
C GLY A 548 -1.82 -18.48 9.92
N TYR A 549 -0.86 -17.67 10.34
CA TYR A 549 -1.05 -16.24 10.52
C TYR A 549 -0.96 -15.45 9.21
N HIS A 550 -1.95 -14.59 8.97
CA HIS A 550 -1.99 -13.64 7.85
C HIS A 550 -2.23 -12.22 8.32
N GLU A 551 -1.68 -11.28 7.56
CA GLU A 551 -1.88 -9.85 7.75
C GLU A 551 -2.04 -9.17 6.39
N PHE A 552 -3.11 -8.39 6.23
CA PHE A 552 -3.42 -7.67 5.00
C PHE A 552 -4.36 -6.49 5.29
N THR A 553 -4.35 -5.52 4.40
CA THR A 553 -5.17 -4.31 4.49
C THR A 553 -5.95 -4.09 3.21
N TYR A 554 -7.21 -3.78 3.36
CA TYR A 554 -8.07 -3.30 2.28
C TYR A 554 -8.85 -2.07 2.76
N ALA A 555 -9.43 -1.34 1.83
CA ALA A 555 -10.08 -0.08 2.15
C ALA A 555 -11.21 0.25 1.18
N ILE A 556 -12.21 0.97 1.66
CA ILE A 556 -13.23 1.58 0.80
C ILE A 556 -12.92 3.08 0.61
N TYR A 557 -13.10 3.54 -0.62
CA TYR A 557 -12.88 4.91 -1.03
C TYR A 557 -14.08 5.39 -1.87
N PRO A 558 -15.05 6.11 -1.26
CA PRO A 558 -16.09 6.78 -2.03
C PRO A 558 -15.52 8.00 -2.76
N HIS A 559 -16.06 8.29 -3.94
CA HIS A 559 -15.69 9.47 -4.69
C HIS A 559 -16.83 10.00 -5.57
N GLY A 560 -16.78 11.29 -5.85
CA GLY A 560 -17.53 11.87 -6.96
C GLY A 560 -16.79 11.65 -8.27
N ASN A 561 -17.49 11.77 -9.40
CA ASN A 561 -16.93 11.59 -10.75
C ASN A 561 -16.41 10.16 -11.01
N SER A 562 -15.73 9.96 -12.14
CA SER A 562 -15.17 8.66 -12.53
C SER A 562 -13.90 8.32 -11.76
N TRP A 563 -13.54 7.03 -11.71
CA TRP A 563 -12.32 6.53 -11.05
C TRP A 563 -11.02 7.22 -11.54
N GLN A 564 -10.96 7.69 -12.79
CA GLN A 564 -9.84 8.45 -13.34
C GLN A 564 -9.68 9.79 -12.60
N SER A 565 -10.72 10.62 -12.65
CA SER A 565 -10.73 11.95 -12.03
C SER A 565 -10.74 11.92 -10.51
N ALA A 566 -11.23 10.82 -9.91
CA ALA A 566 -11.14 10.56 -8.48
C ALA A 566 -9.75 10.05 -8.04
N HIS A 567 -8.84 9.84 -8.98
CA HIS A 567 -7.49 9.34 -8.76
C HIS A 567 -7.44 7.99 -8.02
N THR A 568 -8.36 7.08 -8.34
CA THR A 568 -8.39 5.74 -7.73
C THR A 568 -7.06 5.00 -7.88
N VAL A 569 -6.39 5.17 -9.03
CA VAL A 569 -5.02 4.64 -9.27
C VAL A 569 -4.06 5.16 -8.20
N ARG A 570 -4.04 6.47 -7.94
CA ARG A 570 -3.17 7.07 -6.93
C ARG A 570 -3.48 6.54 -5.53
N ARG A 571 -4.77 6.43 -5.16
CA ARG A 571 -5.18 5.87 -3.86
C ARG A 571 -4.72 4.43 -3.68
N GLY A 572 -4.77 3.62 -4.74
CA GLY A 572 -4.20 2.28 -4.76
C GLY A 572 -2.69 2.28 -4.46
N TYR A 573 -1.92 3.16 -5.09
CA TYR A 573 -0.49 3.30 -4.82
C TYR A 573 -0.20 3.82 -3.39
N GLU A 574 -0.94 4.82 -2.92
CA GLU A 574 -0.77 5.43 -1.59
C GLU A 574 -0.96 4.41 -0.47
N LEU A 575 -1.96 3.53 -0.58
CA LEU A 575 -2.18 2.43 0.38
C LEU A 575 -0.98 1.48 0.44
N ASN A 576 -0.27 1.31 -0.68
CA ASN A 576 0.81 0.34 -0.86
C ASN A 576 2.22 0.92 -0.68
N GLN A 577 2.36 2.25 -0.68
CA GLN A 577 3.64 2.96 -0.64
C GLN A 577 3.55 4.08 0.41
N PRO A 578 3.57 3.76 1.71
CA PRO A 578 3.49 4.75 2.79
C PRO A 578 4.71 5.67 2.81
N LEU A 579 4.55 6.87 3.39
CA LEU A 579 5.65 7.84 3.54
C LEU A 579 6.77 7.25 4.41
N GLN A 580 8.02 7.53 4.03
CA GLN A 580 9.19 7.06 4.78
C GLN A 580 9.63 8.13 5.79
N VAL A 581 9.52 7.83 7.08
CA VAL A 581 9.90 8.74 8.17
C VAL A 581 11.32 8.43 8.64
N ARG A 582 12.18 9.46 8.75
CA ARG A 582 13.52 9.36 9.33
C ARG A 582 13.72 10.40 10.41
N VAL A 583 14.09 9.96 11.61
CA VAL A 583 14.50 10.85 12.71
C VAL A 583 16.02 10.92 12.72
N MET A 584 16.57 12.11 12.53
CA MET A 584 18.00 12.34 12.45
C MET A 584 18.59 12.69 13.83
N PRO A 585 19.88 12.38 14.09
CA PRO A 585 20.55 12.84 15.29
C PRO A 585 20.70 14.39 15.29
N PRO A 586 20.80 15.01 16.48
CA PRO A 586 21.05 16.44 16.58
C PRO A 586 22.46 16.78 16.08
N GLY A 587 22.61 17.90 15.35
CA GLY A 587 23.93 18.46 15.03
C GLY A 587 24.61 18.00 13.73
N GLY A 588 23.85 17.64 12.69
CA GLY A 588 24.42 17.39 11.35
C GLY A 588 24.85 18.69 10.65
N GLU A 589 25.93 19.34 11.10
CA GLU A 589 26.56 20.47 10.39
C GLU A 589 27.64 19.96 9.42
N GLY A 590 27.21 19.51 8.24
CA GLY A 590 28.09 19.33 7.10
C GLY A 590 28.30 20.67 6.37
N LYS A 591 29.54 20.99 5.99
CA LYS A 591 29.87 22.26 5.31
C LYS A 591 29.43 22.34 3.84
N ASP A 592 29.00 21.23 3.24
CA ASP A 592 28.61 21.11 1.82
C ASP A 592 27.15 20.62 1.66
N LYS A 593 26.20 21.24 2.36
CA LYS A 593 24.77 20.92 2.19
C LYS A 593 24.21 21.68 1.01
N SER A 594 23.65 20.96 0.04
CA SER A 594 23.18 21.53 -1.24
C SER A 594 21.66 21.52 -1.39
N LEU A 595 20.95 20.77 -0.54
CA LEU A 595 19.52 20.57 -0.69
C LEU A 595 18.69 21.43 0.30
N PRO A 596 17.50 21.94 -0.11
CA PRO A 596 16.61 22.74 0.75
C PRO A 596 15.86 21.87 1.79
N PRO A 597 15.23 22.47 2.83
CA PRO A 597 14.42 21.75 3.82
C PRO A 597 13.17 21.03 3.23
N VAL A 598 12.72 21.47 2.06
CA VAL A 598 11.60 20.89 1.30
C VAL A 598 12.07 20.73 -0.14
N GLY A 599 12.07 19.50 -0.66
CA GLY A 599 12.60 19.21 -1.99
C GLY A 599 11.66 18.36 -2.82
N CYS A 600 11.50 18.72 -4.10
CA CYS A 600 10.76 17.94 -5.10
C CYS A 600 11.76 17.34 -6.07
N LEU A 601 12.19 16.08 -5.90
CA LEU A 601 13.32 15.56 -6.67
C LEU A 601 12.91 15.09 -8.08
N LEU A 602 11.65 14.73 -8.29
CA LEU A 602 11.17 14.32 -9.60
C LEU A 602 9.69 14.62 -9.76
N GLU A 603 9.33 15.23 -10.88
CA GLU A 603 7.93 15.50 -11.27
C GLU A 603 7.73 15.15 -12.75
N LEU A 604 6.58 14.55 -13.09
CA LEU A 604 6.23 14.17 -14.46
C LEU A 604 5.25 15.14 -15.15
N GLY A 605 4.68 16.09 -14.40
CA GLY A 605 3.78 17.14 -14.88
C GLY A 605 2.32 16.71 -15.09
N ALA A 606 2.06 15.54 -15.68
CA ALA A 606 0.71 15.06 -15.94
C ALA A 606 0.19 14.11 -14.85
N GLU A 607 -1.08 14.25 -14.48
CA GLU A 607 -1.61 13.56 -13.31
C GLU A 607 -1.84 12.06 -13.51
N ASN A 608 -2.10 11.68 -14.76
CA ASN A 608 -2.33 10.32 -15.22
C ASN A 608 -1.05 9.58 -15.61
N LEU A 609 0.13 10.20 -15.47
CA LEU A 609 1.42 9.53 -15.61
C LEU A 609 1.88 8.95 -14.27
N ILE A 610 2.19 7.67 -14.27
CA ILE A 610 2.64 6.94 -13.07
C ILE A 610 4.07 6.47 -13.28
N LEU A 611 4.96 6.84 -12.37
CA LEU A 611 6.36 6.43 -12.39
C LEU A 611 6.49 4.93 -12.10
N MET A 612 7.13 4.20 -13.01
CA MET A 612 7.44 2.78 -12.86
C MET A 612 8.88 2.54 -12.42
N ALA A 613 9.82 3.33 -12.94
CA ALA A 613 11.23 3.18 -12.61
C ALA A 613 11.98 4.49 -12.80
N LEU A 614 12.90 4.77 -11.89
CA LEU A 614 14.07 5.61 -12.12
C LEU A 614 15.28 4.80 -11.67
N LYS A 615 16.11 4.37 -12.61
CA LYS A 615 17.30 3.55 -12.34
C LYS A 615 18.51 4.03 -13.12
N GLN A 616 19.73 3.69 -12.68
CA GLN A 616 20.92 3.85 -13.52
C GLN A 616 20.80 2.96 -14.77
N SER A 617 21.28 3.45 -15.92
CA SER A 617 21.28 2.66 -17.16
C SER A 617 22.18 1.44 -17.05
N GLU A 618 21.83 0.39 -17.77
CA GLU A 618 22.59 -0.87 -17.79
C GLU A 618 23.99 -0.68 -18.38
N ASP A 619 24.10 0.07 -19.48
CA ASP A 619 25.33 0.17 -20.26
C ASP A 619 26.17 1.42 -19.93
N ASN A 620 25.61 2.39 -19.19
CA ASN A 620 26.30 3.64 -18.91
C ASN A 620 26.00 4.19 -17.50
N PRO A 621 27.00 4.25 -16.60
CA PRO A 621 26.80 4.71 -15.22
C PRO A 621 26.48 6.20 -15.08
N GLU A 622 26.72 7.01 -16.12
CA GLU A 622 26.41 8.45 -16.15
C GLU A 622 25.04 8.76 -16.76
N GLN A 623 24.22 7.73 -16.98
CA GLN A 623 22.89 7.84 -17.57
C GLN A 623 21.86 7.13 -16.71
N TRP A 624 20.63 7.60 -16.78
CA TRP A 624 19.49 7.05 -16.05
C TRP A 624 18.37 6.69 -16.99
N ILE A 625 17.54 5.75 -16.57
CA ILE A 625 16.32 5.35 -17.27
C ILE A 625 15.14 5.78 -16.43
N LEU A 626 14.29 6.62 -17.02
CA LEU A 626 12.99 6.98 -16.47
C LEU A 626 11.91 6.24 -17.25
N ARG A 627 11.07 5.48 -16.56
CA ARG A 627 9.94 4.75 -17.14
C ARG A 627 8.65 5.14 -16.44
N CYS A 628 7.63 5.43 -17.22
CA CYS A 628 6.28 5.68 -16.71
C CYS A 628 5.23 5.08 -17.65
N TYR A 629 3.99 5.01 -17.18
CA TYR A 629 2.84 4.65 -18.00
C TYR A 629 1.70 5.65 -17.83
N GLU A 630 0.87 5.75 -18.86
CA GLU A 630 -0.39 6.48 -18.83
C GLU A 630 -1.51 5.58 -18.28
N SER A 631 -2.23 6.06 -17.25
CA SER A 631 -3.08 5.22 -16.39
C SER A 631 -4.58 5.44 -16.52
N HIS A 632 -5.03 6.45 -17.26
CA HIS A 632 -6.44 6.84 -17.37
C HIS A 632 -7.07 6.45 -18.71
N GLY A 633 -6.26 6.12 -19.72
CA GLY A 633 -6.72 5.94 -21.09
C GLY A 633 -6.87 7.25 -21.86
N GLU A 634 -6.17 8.29 -21.43
CA GLU A 634 -6.22 9.64 -22.00
C GLU A 634 -4.81 10.11 -22.37
N ALA A 635 -4.66 10.92 -23.41
CA ALA A 635 -3.34 11.42 -23.79
C ALA A 635 -2.74 12.29 -22.66
N ALA A 636 -1.46 12.11 -22.37
CA ALA A 636 -0.73 12.87 -21.36
C ALA A 636 0.45 13.62 -21.98
N GLU A 637 0.89 14.68 -21.30
CA GLU A 637 2.11 15.40 -21.66
C GLU A 637 3.14 15.27 -20.54
N LEU A 638 4.27 14.63 -20.85
CA LEU A 638 5.38 14.50 -19.92
C LEU A 638 6.16 15.82 -19.85
N SER A 639 6.27 16.38 -18.65
CA SER A 639 7.14 17.50 -18.33
C SER A 639 8.04 17.11 -17.16
N LEU A 640 9.32 16.87 -17.43
CA LEU A 640 10.27 16.47 -16.39
C LEU A 640 10.69 17.69 -15.55
N GLY A 641 10.14 17.77 -14.34
CA GLY A 641 10.43 18.81 -13.35
C GLY A 641 11.21 18.30 -12.14
N GLY A 642 11.45 19.21 -11.19
CA GLY A 642 12.07 18.92 -9.90
C GLY A 642 13.57 19.23 -9.79
N ASP A 643 14.03 19.24 -8.54
CA ASP A 643 15.37 19.56 -8.07
C ASP A 643 16.35 18.39 -8.23
N GLY A 644 15.88 17.23 -8.71
CA GLY A 644 16.72 16.04 -8.91
C GLY A 644 17.73 16.19 -10.04
N GLY A 645 17.73 17.29 -10.79
CA GLY A 645 18.81 17.62 -11.72
C GLY A 645 18.91 16.69 -12.92
N LEU A 646 17.81 16.13 -13.41
CA LEU A 646 17.75 15.28 -14.60
C LEU A 646 17.17 16.02 -15.80
N ALA A 647 17.65 15.68 -16.99
CA ALA A 647 17.10 16.10 -18.28
C ALA A 647 16.85 14.89 -19.18
N ILE A 648 15.75 14.91 -19.93
CA ILE A 648 15.43 13.87 -20.91
C ILE A 648 16.33 14.05 -22.14
N ALA A 649 17.06 13.00 -22.51
CA ALA A 649 17.88 12.98 -23.73
C ALA A 649 17.10 12.44 -24.93
N GLN A 650 16.50 11.25 -24.79
CA GLN A 650 15.77 10.57 -25.87
C GLN A 650 14.85 9.46 -25.35
N ARG A 651 13.89 9.02 -26.16
CA ARG A 651 13.14 7.79 -25.91
C ARG A 651 13.95 6.54 -26.19
N VAL A 652 13.70 5.51 -25.40
CA VAL A 652 14.25 4.17 -25.55
C VAL A 652 13.14 3.13 -25.41
N ASP A 653 13.37 1.92 -25.89
CA ASP A 653 12.48 0.79 -25.64
C ASP A 653 12.67 0.23 -24.21
N LEU A 654 11.93 -0.83 -23.88
CA LEU A 654 11.99 -1.45 -22.54
C LEU A 654 13.34 -2.09 -22.23
N LEU A 655 14.17 -2.36 -23.25
CA LEU A 655 15.52 -2.90 -23.14
C LEU A 655 16.59 -1.79 -23.22
N GLU A 656 16.19 -0.53 -23.01
CA GLU A 656 17.07 0.65 -23.01
C GLU A 656 17.67 1.00 -24.39
N ARG A 657 17.17 0.41 -25.48
CA ARG A 657 17.69 0.66 -26.84
C ARG A 657 17.01 1.88 -27.45
N SER A 658 17.78 2.74 -28.11
CA SER A 658 17.27 3.96 -28.77
C SER A 658 16.22 3.66 -29.85
N LEU A 659 15.15 4.47 -29.85
CA LEU A 659 14.09 4.41 -30.86
C LEU A 659 14.41 5.29 -32.09
N PRO A 660 13.82 5.01 -33.28
CA PRO A 660 13.97 5.84 -34.48
C PRO A 660 13.44 7.28 -34.33
N THR A 661 13.94 8.17 -35.20
CA THR A 661 14.01 9.63 -34.93
C THR A 661 12.74 10.50 -35.01
N PRO A 662 11.51 10.06 -35.40
CA PRO A 662 10.32 10.85 -35.07
C PRO A 662 9.81 10.57 -33.64
N GLU A 663 10.01 9.36 -33.12
CA GLU A 663 9.50 8.92 -31.82
C GLU A 663 10.40 9.38 -30.67
N ALA A 664 11.69 9.59 -30.93
CA ALA A 664 12.71 9.87 -29.94
C ALA A 664 12.53 11.19 -29.14
N LYS A 665 11.73 12.15 -29.63
CA LYS A 665 11.64 13.53 -29.07
C LYS A 665 10.26 13.98 -28.60
N THR A 666 9.22 13.14 -28.69
CA THR A 666 7.88 13.57 -28.27
C THR A 666 7.69 13.48 -26.74
N SER A 667 7.13 14.52 -26.15
CA SER A 667 6.65 14.56 -24.76
C SER A 667 5.23 14.00 -24.61
N LYS A 668 4.49 13.86 -25.73
CA LYS A 668 3.12 13.35 -25.72
C LYS A 668 3.11 11.83 -25.55
N ILE A 669 2.36 11.37 -24.57
CA ILE A 669 2.17 9.96 -24.24
C ILE A 669 0.74 9.59 -24.63
N SER A 670 0.59 8.52 -25.41
CA SER A 670 -0.71 8.03 -25.83
C SER A 670 -1.44 7.29 -24.69
N PRO A 671 -2.78 7.17 -24.76
CA PRO A 671 -3.55 6.32 -23.85
C PRO A 671 -2.92 4.95 -23.62
N TRP A 672 -2.81 4.53 -22.35
CA TRP A 672 -2.28 3.22 -21.93
C TRP A 672 -0.82 2.94 -22.32
N GLN A 673 -0.09 3.95 -22.80
CA GLN A 673 1.27 3.76 -23.31
C GLN A 673 2.26 3.65 -22.15
N ILE A 674 3.10 2.61 -22.19
CA ILE A 674 4.32 2.53 -21.39
C ILE A 674 5.44 3.18 -22.19
N VAL A 675 6.16 4.12 -21.57
CA VAL A 675 7.25 4.85 -22.21
C VAL A 675 8.50 4.84 -21.35
N SER A 676 9.66 4.75 -22.01
CA SER A 676 10.97 4.81 -21.36
C SER A 676 11.82 5.90 -21.99
N PHE A 677 12.56 6.59 -21.15
CA PHE A 677 13.44 7.70 -21.53
C PHE A 677 14.82 7.46 -20.94
N GLN A 678 15.83 7.73 -21.76
CA GLN A 678 17.17 7.93 -21.27
C GLN A 678 17.30 9.37 -20.78
N CYS A 679 17.81 9.53 -19.57
CA CYS A 679 18.03 10.80 -18.89
C CYS A 679 19.51 10.99 -18.58
N GLN A 680 19.92 12.26 -18.50
CA GLN A 680 21.27 12.67 -18.13
C GLN A 680 21.22 13.71 -17.02
N LYS A 681 22.30 13.82 -16.26
CA LYS A 681 22.45 14.86 -15.25
C LYS A 681 22.53 16.23 -15.92
N LYS A 682 21.73 17.20 -15.49
CA LYS A 682 21.83 18.60 -15.96
C LYS A 682 23.25 19.12 -15.69
N PRO A 683 23.85 19.92 -16.58
CA PRO A 683 25.12 20.60 -16.31
C PRO A 683 25.05 21.42 -15.02
N ALA A 684 26.15 21.58 -14.30
CA ALA A 684 26.18 22.29 -13.01
C ALA A 684 25.65 23.75 -13.09
N GLN A 685 25.75 24.39 -14.26
CA GLN A 685 25.29 25.76 -14.52
C GLN A 685 23.75 25.89 -14.65
N GLU A 686 23.02 24.79 -14.81
CA GLU A 686 21.54 24.76 -14.97
C GLU A 686 20.83 24.20 -13.72
N ARG A 687 21.56 24.04 -12.60
CA ARG A 687 21.04 23.53 -11.32
C ARG A 687 20.90 24.61 -10.23
N GLU A 688 21.28 25.85 -10.54
CA GLU A 688 21.14 27.02 -9.64
C GLU A 688 19.84 27.79 -9.89
#